data_AF-A0A093YZ32-F1
#
_entry.id   AF-A0A093YZ32-F1
#
_cell.length_a   1.000
_cell.length_b   1.000
_cell.length_c   1.000
_cell.angle_alpha   90.00
_cell.angle_beta   90.00
_cell.angle_gamma   90.00
#
_symmetry.space_group_name_H-M   'P 1'
#
loop_
_entity.id
_entity.type
_entity.pdbx_description
1 polymer ?
#
loop_
_entity_poly.entity_id
_entity_poly.type
_entity_poly.pdbx_seq_one_letter_code
_entity_poly.pdbx_strand_id
1 'polypeptide(L)'
;MTAGAVQLPYAEVLRFAFPLSTTLLQQFIASIFILLSYCIPFFRELAQRTWPSTFYHTIPPIDTGFHDYSSADNTKEDRRLSWNPNDARRVVVLAGIIVTEYALTSYAFCFAPLEIYIIFRSLVLPISILISKLVFPNHQVLAAVWGIYPSLLLSLGTIFAAYRHDLPWPSEAVWCAFVSSIFGAIWPVFTQYAFTSMPVLEDNSWHTGAYFELSRDSKQQDRPQSTFTLWKYICCVSLSCVALLSAAVLVSTELQQVSRNFYVNGVLFQWLLLQIQVGFFRFAFFCSTLLLINATCATTANFVIVLAYASQMAILSFSSLLSSQKVGITVCVASGVWFFKNQRESVDTLFSWIEKQSLPRYKGYFRFFTPWRVTVMALTMVSCLVGFQIPSFYRSETQLPPFLPPTPDHDSYLGSRARPDVLANLDLLVDECRGPYEKPEKLRDVRKCMDYLATQQDIYFKVPEVGRELTATVTKQGPDNSNCGGPIFLYHVWWSGPPSWRTELFIKSYFYTQRLACSRLWVWINADHHPDALTSWVKHPSFAKFLPFVETGEITLKEWNLPSRIPISPTIDPLDRARYYAQPGQPNSQGEVFVSDSIIRDASGQEYIQLYKPGDQTQLTFYTVASSDAARLIILHLHGGVYLDIDMLLLRDMRPLLLPGRAFSERWGAHADPTLYNNALVALPANSSISSYLLSGGARMGLMYHFMILGRMMVSEGRNEVDSERGLLKLESAFFDPPWPAMDGMATGRCLVPCLRSWSDVFKARISDDEWSAYDGQMAPVSEHGNNRTMENFFRGAWAYHMHNQWNSVYEQGSWIDVIARSHDRFFTGAGTNAYGEKWTGKTLSQYGIES
;
A
#
# COMPACT_ATOMS: atom_id res chain seq x y z
N MET A 1 7.38 17.71 0.93
CA MET A 1 8.05 16.68 0.12
C MET A 1 8.04 15.39 0.92
N THR A 2 6.98 14.61 0.79
CA THR A 2 6.76 13.32 1.45
C THR A 2 5.89 12.52 0.49
N ALA A 3 6.52 11.91 -0.50
CA ALA A 3 5.91 10.83 -1.25
C ALA A 3 6.47 9.53 -0.67
N GLY A 4 6.12 9.28 0.60
CA GLY A 4 5.93 7.90 1.04
C GLY A 4 4.90 7.30 0.11
N ALA A 5 5.10 6.04 -0.26
CA ALA A 5 4.17 5.30 -1.09
C ALA A 5 2.75 5.70 -0.70
N VAL A 6 1.97 6.24 -1.64
CA VAL A 6 0.55 6.46 -1.44
C VAL A 6 -0.07 5.06 -1.42
N GLN A 7 0.13 4.33 -0.32
CA GLN A 7 -0.85 3.39 0.18
C GLN A 7 -2.06 4.27 0.43
N LEU A 8 -2.96 4.28 -0.54
CA LEU A 8 -4.29 4.86 -0.38
C LEU A 8 -4.81 4.33 0.96
N PRO A 9 -5.01 5.18 1.99
CA PRO A 9 -5.45 4.75 3.33
C PRO A 9 -6.86 4.13 3.33
N TYR A 10 -7.47 3.99 2.15
CA TYR A 10 -8.78 3.42 1.90
C TYR A 10 -8.74 2.16 1.00
N ALA A 11 -7.58 1.76 0.46
CA ALA A 11 -7.45 0.55 -0.36
C ALA A 11 -7.36 -0.75 0.46
N GLU A 12 -7.28 -0.64 1.78
CA GLU A 12 -6.87 -1.75 2.66
C GLU A 12 -8.00 -2.31 3.54
N VAL A 13 -9.21 -1.78 3.37
CA VAL A 13 -10.39 -2.26 4.09
C VAL A 13 -10.92 -3.57 3.50
N LEU A 14 -10.63 -3.86 2.23
CA LEU A 14 -11.00 -5.12 1.57
C LEU A 14 -10.02 -5.49 0.46
N ARG A 15 -8.83 -5.94 0.84
CA ARG A 15 -8.20 -7.10 0.17
C ARG A 15 -8.64 -8.41 0.86
N PHE A 16 -9.86 -8.46 1.40
CA PHE A 16 -10.44 -9.75 1.77
C PHE A 16 -10.87 -10.51 0.51
N ALA A 17 -10.64 -11.82 0.58
CA ALA A 17 -10.73 -12.86 -0.42
C ALA A 17 -12.15 -13.10 -1.00
N PHE A 18 -12.86 -12.05 -1.41
CA PHE A 18 -14.16 -12.16 -2.08
C PHE A 18 -14.17 -11.47 -3.45
N PRO A 19 -13.26 -11.87 -4.38
CA PRO A 19 -13.14 -11.25 -5.68
C PRO A 19 -14.46 -11.32 -6.46
N LEU A 20 -15.25 -12.38 -6.29
CA LEU A 20 -16.48 -12.58 -7.05
C LEU A 20 -17.61 -11.69 -6.53
N SER A 21 -17.81 -11.66 -5.22
CA SER A 21 -18.83 -10.84 -4.54
C SER A 21 -18.56 -9.34 -4.74
N THR A 22 -17.29 -8.94 -4.65
CA THR A 22 -16.86 -7.56 -4.91
C THR A 22 -17.10 -7.17 -6.38
N THR A 23 -16.78 -8.06 -7.31
CA THR A 23 -17.03 -7.85 -8.75
C THR A 23 -18.53 -7.70 -9.03
N LEU A 24 -19.38 -8.54 -8.42
CA LEU A 24 -20.83 -8.46 -8.53
C LEU A 24 -21.35 -7.09 -8.05
N LEU A 25 -20.93 -6.65 -6.86
CA LEU A 25 -21.35 -5.36 -6.30
C LEU A 25 -20.95 -4.19 -7.22
N GLN A 26 -19.70 -4.16 -7.67
CA GLN A 26 -19.21 -3.13 -8.59
C GLN A 26 -19.97 -3.15 -9.92
N GLN A 27 -20.25 -4.33 -10.48
CA GLN A 27 -21.00 -4.47 -11.73
C GLN A 27 -22.49 -4.10 -11.56
N PHE A 28 -23.07 -4.37 -10.40
CA PHE A 28 -24.43 -3.96 -10.06
C PHE A 28 -24.53 -2.43 -10.00
N ILE A 29 -23.59 -1.77 -9.31
CA ILE A 29 -23.51 -0.31 -9.25
C ILE A 29 -23.29 0.27 -10.65
N ALA A 30 -22.38 -0.28 -11.45
CA ALA A 30 -22.16 0.15 -12.82
C ALA A 30 -23.45 0.04 -13.67
N SER A 31 -24.21 -1.06 -13.51
CA SER A 31 -25.48 -1.26 -14.20
C SER A 31 -26.55 -0.24 -13.80
N ILE A 32 -26.58 0.20 -12.53
CA ILE A 32 -27.46 1.30 -12.09
C ILE A 32 -27.12 2.59 -12.86
N PHE A 33 -25.84 2.95 -12.95
CA PHE A 33 -25.43 4.14 -13.71
C PHE A 33 -25.73 4.03 -15.21
N ILE A 34 -25.57 2.84 -15.80
CA ILE A 34 -25.94 2.58 -17.21
C ILE A 34 -27.45 2.82 -17.41
N LEU A 35 -28.30 2.25 -16.55
CA LEU A 35 -29.75 2.42 -16.62
C LEU A 35 -30.17 3.88 -16.43
N LEU A 36 -29.57 4.58 -15.46
CA LEU A 36 -29.81 6.01 -15.25
C LEU A 36 -29.43 6.83 -16.49
N SER A 37 -28.29 6.53 -17.12
CA SER A 37 -27.85 7.23 -18.34
C SER A 37 -28.77 6.99 -19.54
N TYR A 38 -29.39 5.80 -19.64
CA TYR A 38 -30.39 5.48 -20.66
C TYR A 38 -31.71 6.24 -20.47
N CYS A 39 -32.10 6.53 -19.23
CA CYS A 39 -33.29 7.31 -18.93
C CYS A 39 -33.15 8.80 -19.32
N ILE A 40 -31.94 9.35 -19.39
CA ILE A 40 -31.70 10.78 -19.69
C ILE A 40 -32.23 11.20 -21.08
N PRO A 41 -31.93 10.47 -22.18
CA PRO A 41 -32.55 10.72 -23.50
C PRO A 41 -34.07 10.62 -23.48
N PHE A 42 -34.63 9.64 -22.77
CA PHE A 42 -36.08 9.42 -22.66
C PHE A 42 -36.79 10.59 -21.95
N PHE A 43 -36.21 11.08 -20.84
CA PHE A 43 -36.73 12.26 -20.14
C PHE A 43 -36.53 13.56 -20.94
N ARG A 44 -35.46 13.66 -21.74
CA ARG A 44 -35.24 14.80 -22.65
C ARG A 44 -36.31 14.87 -23.73
N GLU A 45 -36.72 13.74 -24.29
CA GLU A 45 -37.77 13.65 -25.30
C GLU A 45 -39.17 13.92 -24.70
N LEU A 46 -39.41 13.45 -23.47
CA LEU A 46 -40.64 13.75 -22.72
C LEU A 46 -40.74 15.25 -22.36
N ALA A 47 -39.65 15.86 -21.89
CA ALA A 47 -39.57 17.27 -21.56
C ALA A 47 -39.75 18.18 -22.79
N GLN A 48 -39.27 17.74 -23.97
CA GLN A 48 -39.48 18.45 -25.24
C GLN A 48 -40.94 18.44 -25.70
N ARG A 49 -41.75 17.46 -25.28
CA ARG A 49 -43.20 17.39 -25.60
C ARG A 49 -44.09 18.18 -24.65
N THR A 50 -43.64 18.46 -23.43
CA THR A 50 -44.45 19.10 -22.38
C THR A 50 -44.14 20.57 -22.13
N TRP A 51 -43.11 21.14 -22.77
CA TRP A 51 -42.75 22.54 -22.56
C TRP A 51 -43.49 23.49 -23.52
N PRO A 52 -44.09 24.61 -23.05
CA PRO A 52 -44.74 25.58 -23.93
C PRO A 52 -43.78 26.14 -24.97
N SER A 53 -44.26 26.28 -26.20
CA SER A 53 -43.56 26.62 -27.45
C SER A 53 -42.96 28.04 -27.51
N THR A 54 -42.70 28.69 -26.39
CA THR A 54 -42.23 30.09 -26.32
C THR A 54 -40.71 30.25 -26.34
N PHE A 55 -39.92 29.17 -26.45
CA PHE A 55 -38.45 29.21 -26.44
C PHE A 55 -37.74 28.86 -27.76
N TYR A 56 -38.47 28.68 -28.88
CA TYR A 56 -37.86 28.51 -30.19
C TYR A 56 -38.50 29.43 -31.23
N HIS A 57 -37.68 30.30 -31.84
CA HIS A 57 -38.05 31.05 -33.03
C HIS A 57 -38.31 30.09 -34.20
N THR A 58 -39.39 30.42 -34.92
CA THR A 58 -39.92 29.85 -36.16
C THR A 58 -38.89 29.53 -37.23
N ILE A 59 -38.95 28.30 -37.75
CA ILE A 59 -38.52 27.93 -39.11
C ILE A 59 -39.70 28.25 -40.05
N PRO A 60 -39.50 28.82 -41.25
CA PRO A 60 -40.61 29.29 -42.10
C PRO A 60 -41.45 28.13 -42.67
N PRO A 61 -42.71 28.40 -43.06
CA PRO A 61 -43.68 27.37 -43.38
C PRO A 61 -43.34 26.74 -44.73
N ILE A 62 -43.44 25.41 -44.81
CA ILE A 62 -43.61 24.71 -46.08
C ILE A 62 -45.06 24.26 -46.11
N ASP A 63 -45.86 24.99 -46.89
CA ASP A 63 -47.18 24.59 -47.33
C ASP A 63 -47.11 23.22 -48.00
N THR A 64 -47.79 22.23 -47.43
CA THR A 64 -48.63 21.30 -48.20
C THR A 64 -49.75 20.83 -47.28
N GLY A 65 -50.99 21.01 -47.75
CA GLY A 65 -52.20 21.03 -46.94
C GLY A 65 -52.58 19.70 -46.31
N PHE A 66 -53.15 19.82 -45.11
CA PHE A 66 -54.09 18.86 -44.56
C PHE A 66 -55.35 18.85 -45.43
N HIS A 67 -55.62 17.75 -46.13
CA HIS A 67 -56.98 17.34 -46.41
C HIS A 67 -57.14 15.86 -46.04
N ASP A 68 -58.05 15.65 -45.10
CA ASP A 68 -58.95 14.52 -44.92
C ASP A 68 -58.40 13.11 -45.17
N TYR A 69 -58.37 12.30 -44.12
CA TYR A 69 -59.18 11.07 -44.10
C TYR A 69 -59.35 10.60 -42.64
N SER A 70 -60.51 10.91 -42.06
CA SER A 70 -61.09 10.07 -41.03
C SER A 70 -61.72 8.85 -41.71
N SER A 71 -61.09 7.69 -41.63
CA SER A 71 -61.81 6.43 -41.64
C SER A 71 -60.99 5.36 -40.94
N ALA A 72 -61.67 4.67 -40.04
CA ALA A 72 -61.29 3.44 -39.36
C ALA A 72 -60.33 2.53 -40.13
N ASP A 73 -59.36 1.92 -39.44
CA ASP A 73 -59.47 0.49 -39.19
C ASP A 73 -58.66 0.03 -37.97
N ASN A 74 -59.22 -0.93 -37.26
CA ASN A 74 -58.63 -1.66 -36.15
C ASN A 74 -57.54 -2.57 -36.65
N THR A 75 -56.28 -2.33 -36.27
CA THR A 75 -55.33 -3.43 -36.10
C THR A 75 -54.44 -3.15 -34.89
N LYS A 76 -54.67 -3.96 -33.84
CA LYS A 76 -53.66 -4.27 -32.83
C LYS A 76 -52.48 -4.93 -33.57
N GLU A 77 -51.52 -4.17 -34.03
CA GLU A 77 -50.19 -4.71 -34.27
C GLU A 77 -49.39 -4.63 -32.97
N ASP A 78 -49.13 -5.82 -32.43
CA ASP A 78 -48.15 -6.11 -31.40
C ASP A 78 -46.83 -5.36 -31.66
N ARG A 79 -46.57 -4.27 -30.94
CA ARG A 79 -45.20 -3.79 -30.70
C ARG A 79 -44.50 -4.68 -29.66
N ARG A 80 -44.51 -6.00 -29.86
CA ARG A 80 -43.48 -6.89 -29.32
C ARG A 80 -42.48 -7.11 -30.45
N LEU A 81 -41.49 -6.21 -30.54
CA LEU A 81 -40.32 -6.42 -31.39
C LEU A 81 -39.65 -7.73 -30.94
N SER A 82 -39.89 -8.82 -31.66
CA SER A 82 -39.32 -10.13 -31.38
C SER A 82 -37.80 -10.02 -31.45
N TRP A 83 -37.11 -10.19 -30.32
CA TRP A 83 -35.66 -10.31 -30.30
C TRP A 83 -35.26 -11.58 -31.07
N ASN A 84 -34.41 -11.42 -32.09
CA ASN A 84 -33.88 -12.57 -32.82
C ASN A 84 -33.06 -13.44 -31.84
N PRO A 85 -33.35 -14.75 -31.72
CA PRO A 85 -32.64 -15.64 -30.79
C PRO A 85 -31.11 -15.65 -31.00
N ASN A 86 -30.65 -15.35 -32.22
CA ASN A 86 -29.22 -15.22 -32.53
C ASN A 86 -28.56 -14.00 -31.85
N ASP A 87 -29.29 -12.90 -31.68
CA ASP A 87 -28.78 -11.69 -31.04
C ASP A 87 -28.72 -11.85 -29.51
N ALA A 88 -29.72 -12.51 -28.93
CA ALA A 88 -29.71 -12.88 -27.51
C ALA A 88 -28.51 -13.79 -27.17
N ARG A 89 -28.22 -14.79 -28.03
CA ARG A 89 -27.06 -15.67 -27.86
C ARG A 89 -25.74 -14.91 -27.88
N ARG A 90 -25.57 -13.95 -28.80
CA ARG A 90 -24.36 -13.11 -28.89
C ARG A 90 -24.18 -12.24 -27.65
N VAL A 91 -25.26 -11.66 -27.12
CA VAL A 91 -25.25 -10.86 -25.89
C VAL A 91 -24.80 -11.70 -24.67
N VAL A 92 -25.35 -12.91 -24.53
CA VAL A 92 -24.98 -13.81 -23.41
C VAL A 92 -23.53 -14.28 -23.51
N VAL A 93 -23.04 -14.61 -24.71
CA VAL A 93 -21.63 -15.00 -24.92
C VAL A 93 -20.69 -13.85 -24.60
N LEU A 94 -20.99 -12.62 -25.06
CA LEU A 94 -20.20 -11.44 -24.74
C LEU A 94 -20.20 -11.15 -23.24
N ALA A 95 -21.37 -11.28 -22.58
CA ALA A 95 -21.48 -11.12 -21.14
C ALA A 95 -20.62 -12.16 -20.39
N GLY A 96 -20.61 -13.43 -20.82
CA GLY A 96 -19.75 -14.46 -20.24
C GLY A 96 -18.26 -14.15 -20.36
N ILE A 97 -17.83 -13.64 -21.52
CA ILE A 97 -16.45 -13.19 -21.74
C ILE A 97 -16.08 -12.06 -20.77
N ILE A 98 -16.92 -11.03 -20.67
CA ILE A 98 -16.69 -9.86 -19.80
C ILE A 98 -16.69 -10.28 -18.33
N VAL A 99 -17.63 -11.13 -17.91
CA VAL A 99 -17.72 -11.61 -16.52
C VAL A 99 -16.48 -12.41 -16.13
N THR A 100 -15.99 -13.28 -17.01
CA THR A 100 -14.78 -14.06 -16.77
C THR A 100 -13.56 -13.14 -16.66
N GLU A 101 -13.45 -12.16 -17.55
CA GLU A 101 -12.39 -11.15 -17.52
C GLU A 101 -12.40 -10.34 -16.22
N TYR A 102 -13.56 -9.84 -15.80
CA TYR A 102 -13.72 -9.09 -14.56
C TYR A 102 -13.43 -9.92 -13.32
N ALA A 103 -13.87 -11.17 -13.26
CA ALA A 103 -13.62 -12.05 -12.13
C ALA A 103 -12.13 -12.38 -11.97
N LEU A 104 -11.46 -12.74 -13.07
CA LEU A 104 -10.02 -13.03 -13.07
C LEU A 104 -9.18 -11.79 -12.77
N THR A 105 -9.61 -10.62 -13.26
CA THR A 105 -8.98 -9.34 -12.94
C THR A 105 -9.04 -9.05 -11.45
N SER A 106 -10.23 -9.14 -10.85
CA SER A 106 -10.41 -8.92 -9.42
C SER A 106 -9.59 -9.91 -8.59
N TYR A 107 -9.53 -11.17 -9.01
CA TYR A 107 -8.68 -12.17 -8.37
C TYR A 107 -7.19 -11.77 -8.45
N ALA A 108 -6.69 -11.41 -9.64
CA ALA A 108 -5.32 -10.97 -9.80
C ALA A 108 -5.00 -9.72 -8.95
N PHE A 109 -5.91 -8.76 -8.82
CA PHE A 109 -5.74 -7.59 -7.96
C PHE A 109 -5.73 -7.89 -6.47
N CYS A 110 -6.45 -8.94 -6.04
CA CYS A 110 -6.44 -9.38 -4.65
C CYS A 110 -5.08 -9.99 -4.27
N PHE A 111 -4.46 -10.76 -5.18
CA PHE A 111 -3.36 -11.66 -4.85
C PHE A 111 -2.02 -11.33 -5.52
N ALA A 112 -1.96 -10.38 -6.46
CA ALA A 112 -0.72 -9.93 -7.08
C ALA A 112 -0.50 -8.41 -6.91
N PRO A 113 0.77 -7.96 -6.86
CA PRO A 113 1.14 -6.56 -7.05
C PRO A 113 0.56 -5.98 -8.35
N LEU A 114 0.22 -4.68 -8.33
CA LEU A 114 -0.32 -3.95 -9.50
C LEU A 114 0.64 -4.05 -10.70
N GLU A 115 1.93 -4.01 -10.44
CA GLU A 115 3.00 -4.10 -11.43
C GLU A 115 2.92 -5.39 -12.25
N ILE A 116 2.72 -6.53 -11.58
CA ILE A 116 2.62 -7.84 -12.24
C ILE A 116 1.38 -7.88 -13.14
N TYR A 117 0.26 -7.40 -12.63
CA TYR A 117 -0.96 -7.27 -13.42
C TYR A 117 -0.75 -6.42 -14.68
N ILE A 118 -0.04 -5.29 -14.57
CA ILE A 118 0.25 -4.40 -15.72
C ILE A 118 1.19 -5.06 -16.73
N ILE A 119 2.18 -5.83 -16.28
CA ILE A 119 3.04 -6.63 -17.16
C ILE A 119 2.18 -7.54 -18.05
N PHE A 120 1.22 -8.28 -17.48
CA PHE A 120 0.34 -9.13 -18.28
C PHE A 120 -0.64 -8.35 -19.15
N ARG A 121 -1.13 -7.19 -18.68
CA ARG A 121 -1.99 -6.31 -19.50
C ARG A 121 -1.30 -5.76 -20.74
N SER A 122 0.03 -5.68 -20.76
CA SER A 122 0.78 -5.34 -21.98
C SER A 122 0.51 -6.33 -23.13
N LEU A 123 0.11 -7.57 -22.84
CA LEU A 123 -0.17 -8.60 -23.83
C LEU A 123 -1.52 -8.43 -24.55
N VAL A 124 -2.42 -7.60 -24.00
CA VAL A 124 -3.77 -7.36 -24.58
C VAL A 124 -3.65 -6.91 -26.04
N LEU A 125 -2.70 -6.03 -26.33
CA LEU A 125 -2.55 -5.42 -27.65
C LEU A 125 -2.01 -6.39 -28.72
N PRO A 126 -0.90 -7.14 -28.51
CA PRO A 126 -0.45 -8.13 -29.49
C PRO A 126 -1.48 -9.25 -29.70
N ILE A 127 -2.16 -9.70 -28.64
CA ILE A 127 -3.23 -10.70 -28.75
C ILE A 127 -4.41 -10.14 -29.56
N SER A 128 -4.83 -8.90 -29.29
CA SER A 128 -5.92 -8.25 -30.02
C SER A 128 -5.61 -8.11 -31.51
N ILE A 129 -4.37 -7.74 -31.87
CA ILE A 129 -3.96 -7.64 -33.28
C ILE A 129 -4.02 -9.01 -33.97
N LEU A 130 -3.55 -10.07 -33.30
CA LEU A 130 -3.59 -11.42 -33.85
C LEU A 130 -5.03 -11.89 -34.08
N ILE A 131 -5.91 -11.72 -33.10
CA ILE A 131 -7.32 -12.13 -33.19
C ILE A 131 -8.05 -11.30 -34.26
N SER A 132 -7.83 -9.98 -34.31
CA SER A 132 -8.45 -9.12 -35.33
C SER A 132 -8.06 -9.54 -36.75
N LYS A 133 -6.81 -9.99 -36.98
CA LYS A 133 -6.39 -10.53 -38.29
C LYS A 133 -7.10 -11.85 -38.64
N LEU A 134 -7.34 -12.71 -37.66
CA LEU A 134 -8.03 -13.98 -37.86
C LEU A 134 -9.54 -13.79 -38.14
N VAL A 135 -10.17 -12.84 -37.44
CA VAL A 135 -11.63 -12.59 -37.54
C VAL A 135 -11.99 -11.72 -38.76
N PHE A 136 -11.12 -10.77 -39.14
CA PHE A 136 -11.37 -9.85 -40.25
C PHE A 136 -10.31 -9.97 -41.37
N PRO A 137 -10.22 -11.12 -42.07
CA PRO A 137 -9.17 -11.38 -43.06
C PRO A 137 -9.26 -10.50 -44.32
N ASN A 138 -10.44 -9.96 -44.64
CA ASN A 138 -10.70 -9.18 -45.86
C ASN A 138 -10.60 -7.65 -45.70
N HIS A 139 -10.32 -7.14 -44.49
CA HIS A 139 -10.07 -5.70 -44.31
C HIS A 139 -8.61 -5.39 -44.65
N GLN A 140 -8.39 -4.49 -45.62
CA GLN A 140 -7.11 -4.25 -46.29
C GLN A 140 -5.90 -4.18 -45.36
N VAL A 141 -4.92 -5.02 -45.70
CA VAL A 141 -3.59 -5.20 -45.11
C VAL A 141 -2.75 -3.89 -45.05
N LEU A 142 -3.12 -2.81 -45.73
CA LEU A 142 -2.36 -1.55 -45.75
C LEU A 142 -2.47 -0.70 -44.47
N ALA A 143 -3.59 -0.71 -43.75
CA ALA A 143 -3.71 0.05 -42.48
C ALA A 143 -3.03 -0.67 -41.29
N ALA A 144 -2.76 -1.97 -41.43
CA ALA A 144 -2.21 -2.81 -40.36
C ALA A 144 -0.69 -2.65 -40.17
N VAL A 145 0.09 -2.34 -41.21
CA VAL A 145 1.56 -2.25 -41.10
C VAL A 145 2.02 -1.02 -40.28
N TRP A 146 1.27 0.08 -40.35
CA TRP A 146 1.60 1.36 -39.67
C TRP A 146 1.27 1.38 -38.17
N GLY A 147 0.45 0.42 -37.69
CA GLY A 147 0.04 0.31 -36.29
C GLY A 147 0.77 -0.76 -35.49
N ILE A 148 1.39 -1.76 -36.12
CA ILE A 148 2.04 -2.91 -35.43
C ILE A 148 3.27 -2.46 -34.64
N TYR A 149 4.17 -1.70 -35.25
CA TYR A 149 5.41 -1.25 -34.61
C TYR A 149 5.16 -0.37 -33.36
N PRO A 150 4.33 0.70 -33.40
CA PRO A 150 4.02 1.44 -32.19
C PRO A 150 3.31 0.55 -31.16
N SER A 151 2.42 -0.35 -31.58
CA SER A 151 1.74 -1.27 -30.65
C SER A 151 2.69 -2.22 -29.91
N LEU A 152 3.68 -2.78 -30.60
CA LEU A 152 4.71 -3.63 -29.97
C LEU A 152 5.60 -2.82 -29.03
N LEU A 153 6.00 -1.61 -29.44
CA LEU A 153 6.79 -0.70 -28.59
C LEU A 153 6.02 -0.28 -27.33
N LEU A 154 4.71 -0.03 -27.45
CA LEU A 154 3.87 0.29 -26.31
C LEU A 154 3.82 -0.88 -25.32
N SER A 155 3.67 -2.10 -25.83
CA SER A 155 3.64 -3.32 -25.01
C SER A 155 4.97 -3.53 -24.28
N LEU A 156 6.10 -3.46 -25.00
CA LEU A 156 7.44 -3.56 -24.43
C LEU A 156 7.72 -2.45 -23.41
N GLY A 157 7.40 -1.21 -23.75
CA GLY A 157 7.56 -0.06 -22.85
C GLY A 157 6.76 -0.24 -21.57
N THR A 158 5.55 -0.80 -21.65
CA THR A 158 4.68 -1.06 -20.49
C THR A 158 5.30 -2.14 -19.58
N ILE A 159 5.89 -3.19 -20.16
CA ILE A 159 6.62 -4.21 -19.39
C ILE A 159 7.80 -3.57 -18.64
N PHE A 160 8.62 -2.78 -19.32
CA PHE A 160 9.75 -2.09 -18.68
C PHE A 160 9.31 -1.07 -17.63
N ALA A 161 8.19 -0.38 -17.84
CA ALA A 161 7.62 0.57 -16.89
C ALA A 161 7.13 -0.12 -15.61
N ALA A 162 6.61 -1.35 -15.72
CA ALA A 162 6.08 -2.12 -14.61
C ALA A 162 7.12 -3.05 -13.96
N TYR A 163 8.21 -3.40 -14.64
CA TYR A 163 9.18 -4.38 -14.14
C TYR A 163 9.92 -3.93 -12.88
N ARG A 164 9.92 -4.80 -11.87
CA ARG A 164 10.68 -4.70 -10.62
C ARG A 164 11.23 -6.06 -10.23
N HIS A 165 12.49 -6.09 -9.81
CA HIS A 165 13.21 -7.33 -9.48
C HIS A 165 12.87 -7.88 -8.09
N ASP A 166 12.37 -7.02 -7.21
CA ASP A 166 12.10 -7.31 -5.80
C ASP A 166 10.63 -7.67 -5.54
N LEU A 167 9.82 -7.79 -6.59
CA LEU A 167 8.42 -8.16 -6.45
C LEU A 167 8.22 -9.68 -6.48
N PRO A 168 7.35 -10.21 -5.61
CA PRO A 168 7.04 -11.65 -5.57
C PRO A 168 6.08 -12.04 -6.70
N TRP A 169 6.30 -13.22 -7.32
CA TRP A 169 5.52 -13.73 -8.46
C TRP A 169 4.62 -14.93 -8.07
N PRO A 170 3.44 -14.69 -7.49
CA PRO A 170 2.50 -15.76 -7.12
C PRO A 170 1.95 -16.46 -8.37
N SER A 171 2.18 -17.77 -8.49
CA SER A 171 1.86 -18.56 -9.70
C SER A 171 0.39 -18.46 -10.12
N GLU A 172 -0.55 -18.63 -9.18
CA GLU A 172 -1.99 -18.62 -9.47
C GLU A 172 -2.50 -17.23 -9.92
N ALA A 173 -2.07 -16.17 -9.24
CA ALA A 173 -2.50 -14.82 -9.59
C ALA A 173 -1.86 -14.35 -10.91
N VAL A 174 -0.62 -14.78 -11.20
CA VAL A 174 0.05 -14.61 -12.49
C VAL A 174 -0.74 -15.29 -13.61
N TRP A 175 -1.17 -16.54 -13.42
CA TRP A 175 -2.03 -17.23 -14.37
C TRP A 175 -3.36 -16.51 -14.59
N CYS A 176 -4.02 -16.08 -13.52
CA CYS A 176 -5.25 -15.28 -13.61
C CYS A 176 -5.05 -13.96 -14.39
N ALA A 177 -3.95 -13.25 -14.15
CA ALA A 177 -3.62 -12.01 -14.87
C ALA A 177 -3.37 -12.26 -16.37
N PHE A 178 -2.67 -13.35 -16.70
CA PHE A 178 -2.44 -13.76 -18.08
C PHE A 178 -3.75 -14.12 -18.80
N VAL A 179 -4.56 -15.01 -18.21
CA VAL A 179 -5.83 -15.44 -18.80
C VAL A 179 -6.82 -14.27 -18.90
N SER A 180 -6.87 -13.40 -17.89
CA SER A 180 -7.66 -12.17 -17.95
C SER A 180 -7.24 -11.25 -19.11
N SER A 181 -5.96 -11.19 -19.45
CA SER A 181 -5.47 -10.36 -20.56
C SER A 181 -5.90 -10.92 -21.92
N ILE A 182 -6.02 -12.25 -22.04
CA ILE A 182 -6.60 -12.90 -23.22
C ILE A 182 -8.07 -12.49 -23.39
N PHE A 183 -8.89 -12.62 -22.34
CA PHE A 183 -10.30 -12.19 -22.42
C PHE A 183 -10.43 -10.67 -22.62
N GLY A 184 -9.52 -9.89 -22.02
CA GLY A 184 -9.39 -8.44 -22.21
C GLY A 184 -9.16 -8.05 -23.67
N ALA A 185 -8.43 -8.88 -24.43
CA ALA A 185 -8.22 -8.70 -25.86
C ALA A 185 -9.41 -9.17 -26.72
N ILE A 186 -10.10 -10.23 -26.28
CA ILE A 186 -11.20 -10.86 -27.04
C ILE A 186 -12.47 -9.99 -27.03
N TRP A 187 -12.88 -9.47 -25.87
CA TRP A 187 -14.19 -8.84 -25.74
C TRP A 187 -14.39 -7.60 -26.64
N PRO A 188 -13.40 -6.72 -26.87
CA PRO A 188 -13.53 -5.58 -27.78
C PRO A 188 -13.66 -6.04 -29.24
N VAL A 189 -12.89 -7.07 -29.62
CA VAL A 189 -12.91 -7.64 -30.98
C VAL A 189 -14.23 -8.34 -31.25
N PHE A 190 -14.75 -9.10 -30.28
CA PHE A 190 -16.06 -9.73 -30.37
C PHE A 190 -17.19 -8.70 -30.46
N THR A 191 -17.08 -7.59 -29.73
CA THR A 191 -18.03 -6.48 -29.82
C THR A 191 -18.02 -5.84 -31.21
N GLN A 192 -16.84 -5.59 -31.79
CA GLN A 192 -16.74 -5.09 -33.16
C GLN A 192 -17.35 -6.05 -34.18
N TYR A 193 -17.15 -7.36 -34.00
CA TYR A 193 -17.79 -8.38 -34.82
C TYR A 193 -19.32 -8.36 -34.68
N ALA A 194 -19.84 -8.18 -33.45
CA ALA A 194 -21.27 -8.07 -33.21
C ALA A 194 -21.89 -6.83 -33.88
N PHE A 195 -21.23 -5.68 -33.83
CA PHE A 195 -21.70 -4.45 -34.49
C PHE A 195 -21.70 -4.55 -36.03
N THR A 196 -20.69 -5.19 -36.61
CA THR A 196 -20.60 -5.37 -38.07
C THR A 196 -21.56 -6.44 -38.61
N SER A 197 -22.03 -7.35 -37.76
CA SER A 197 -22.89 -8.48 -38.13
C SER A 197 -24.39 -8.26 -37.83
N MET A 198 -24.81 -7.02 -37.51
CA MET A 198 -26.21 -6.65 -37.31
C MET A 198 -26.82 -6.16 -38.64
N PRO A 199 -27.87 -6.80 -39.17
CA PRO A 199 -28.48 -6.36 -40.42
C PRO A 199 -29.18 -5.00 -40.25
N VAL A 200 -28.78 -4.02 -41.05
CA VAL A 200 -29.56 -2.80 -41.27
C VAL A 200 -30.79 -3.19 -42.08
N LEU A 201 -31.98 -2.84 -41.59
CA LEU A 201 -33.22 -3.00 -42.34
C LEU A 201 -33.24 -1.94 -43.46
N GLU A 202 -32.67 -2.24 -44.62
CA GLU A 202 -32.85 -1.45 -45.83
C GLU A 202 -33.89 -2.10 -46.74
N ASP A 203 -34.89 -1.30 -47.09
CA ASP A 203 -35.98 -1.63 -47.99
C ASP A 203 -35.47 -1.79 -49.43
N ASN A 204 -36.04 -2.73 -50.16
CA ASN A 204 -35.53 -3.22 -51.45
C ASN A 204 -35.54 -2.15 -52.55
N SER A 205 -34.39 -1.85 -53.17
CA SER A 205 -34.28 -1.70 -54.64
C SER A 205 -32.84 -1.79 -55.14
N TRP A 206 -32.69 -2.32 -56.35
CA TRP A 206 -31.47 -2.85 -56.96
C TRP A 206 -30.48 -1.76 -57.43
N HIS A 207 -29.18 -1.94 -57.14
CA HIS A 207 -28.10 -2.16 -58.12
C HIS A 207 -26.69 -2.17 -57.49
N THR A 208 -25.85 -3.03 -58.08
CA THR A 208 -24.43 -3.35 -57.85
C THR A 208 -23.44 -2.18 -57.75
N GLY A 209 -22.46 -2.30 -56.83
CA GLY A 209 -21.06 -1.91 -57.08
C GLY A 209 -20.44 -0.81 -56.21
N ALA A 210 -19.56 -1.23 -55.29
CA ALA A 210 -18.38 -0.52 -54.79
C ALA A 210 -18.51 0.83 -54.02
N TYR A 211 -17.58 0.97 -53.05
CA TYR A 211 -17.20 2.16 -52.27
C TYR A 211 -18.02 2.48 -51.00
N PHE A 212 -17.36 2.26 -49.85
CA PHE A 212 -17.65 2.95 -48.58
C PHE A 212 -17.21 4.42 -48.71
N GLU A 213 -17.98 5.21 -49.45
CA GLU A 213 -18.09 6.64 -49.14
C GLU A 213 -19.18 6.81 -48.10
N LEU A 214 -18.86 7.59 -47.07
CA LEU A 214 -19.77 8.02 -46.02
C LEU A 214 -20.97 8.72 -46.68
N SER A 215 -22.13 8.05 -46.80
CA SER A 215 -23.33 8.68 -47.35
C SER A 215 -23.68 9.90 -46.51
N ARG A 216 -23.56 11.06 -47.17
CA ARG A 216 -23.64 12.39 -46.56
C ARG A 216 -25.07 12.93 -46.52
N ASP A 217 -26.07 12.12 -46.89
CA ASP A 217 -27.49 12.49 -46.87
C ASP A 217 -28.37 11.28 -46.52
N SER A 218 -28.42 10.92 -45.23
CA SER A 218 -29.61 10.23 -44.67
C SER A 218 -30.32 11.20 -43.73
N LYS A 219 -31.59 11.45 -44.02
CA LYS A 219 -32.47 12.40 -43.33
C LYS A 219 -32.32 12.33 -41.79
N GLN A 220 -32.51 13.48 -41.15
CA GLN A 220 -32.42 13.75 -39.70
C GLN A 220 -33.31 12.85 -38.80
N GLN A 221 -34.05 11.91 -39.37
CA GLN A 221 -35.03 11.03 -38.74
C GLN A 221 -34.44 9.68 -38.25
N ASP A 222 -33.29 9.22 -38.78
CA ASP A 222 -32.69 7.91 -38.42
C ASP A 222 -31.65 7.95 -37.28
N ARG A 223 -31.12 9.13 -36.94
CA ARG A 223 -30.10 9.31 -35.89
C ARG A 223 -30.57 8.96 -34.45
N PRO A 224 -31.80 9.29 -34.00
CA PRO A 224 -32.25 8.91 -32.66
C PRO A 224 -32.48 7.39 -32.50
N GLN A 225 -32.88 6.71 -33.58
CA GLN A 225 -33.13 5.27 -33.57
C GLN A 225 -31.82 4.46 -33.37
N SER A 226 -30.72 4.89 -33.98
CA SER A 226 -29.39 4.26 -33.87
C SER A 226 -28.80 4.36 -32.45
N THR A 227 -28.89 5.55 -31.83
CA THR A 227 -28.36 5.76 -30.46
C THR A 227 -29.16 5.00 -29.41
N PHE A 228 -30.48 4.96 -29.53
CA PHE A 228 -31.34 4.18 -28.64
C PHE A 228 -31.07 2.68 -28.73
N THR A 229 -30.82 2.16 -29.94
CA THR A 229 -30.48 0.75 -30.17
C THR A 229 -29.13 0.38 -29.54
N LEU A 230 -28.13 1.25 -29.64
CA LEU A 230 -26.83 1.06 -28.99
C LEU A 230 -26.95 1.04 -27.46
N TRP A 231 -27.68 1.99 -26.87
CA TRP A 231 -27.88 2.00 -25.41
C TRP A 231 -28.66 0.79 -24.90
N LYS A 232 -29.66 0.33 -25.66
CA LYS A 232 -30.39 -0.91 -25.35
C LYS A 232 -29.44 -2.11 -25.36
N TYR A 233 -28.55 -2.20 -26.34
CA TYR A 233 -27.52 -3.25 -26.40
C TYR A 233 -26.60 -3.20 -25.17
N ILE A 234 -26.11 -2.02 -24.79
CA ILE A 234 -25.27 -1.81 -23.58
C ILE A 234 -25.99 -2.28 -22.32
N CYS A 235 -27.27 -1.90 -22.15
CA CYS A 235 -28.07 -2.32 -20.99
C CYS A 235 -28.24 -3.84 -20.94
N CYS A 236 -28.54 -4.48 -22.07
CA CYS A 236 -28.74 -5.93 -22.14
C CYS A 236 -27.46 -6.71 -21.82
N VAL A 237 -26.30 -6.27 -22.32
CA VAL A 237 -25.00 -6.88 -21.96
C VAL A 237 -24.72 -6.70 -20.47
N SER A 238 -24.87 -5.48 -19.94
CA SER A 238 -24.57 -5.20 -18.52
C SER A 238 -25.47 -5.98 -17.55
N LEU A 239 -26.77 -6.06 -17.83
CA LEU A 239 -27.71 -6.85 -17.02
C LEU A 239 -27.42 -8.35 -17.09
N SER A 240 -27.02 -8.85 -18.27
CA SER A 240 -26.58 -10.24 -18.42
C SER A 240 -25.32 -10.53 -17.61
N CYS A 241 -24.38 -9.58 -17.53
CA CYS A 241 -23.21 -9.70 -16.66
C CYS A 241 -23.60 -9.79 -15.18
N VAL A 242 -24.54 -8.98 -14.71
CA VAL A 242 -25.05 -9.03 -13.33
C VAL A 242 -25.70 -10.39 -13.04
N ALA A 243 -26.51 -10.91 -13.96
CA ALA A 243 -27.18 -12.20 -13.80
C ALA A 243 -26.16 -13.36 -13.69
N LEU A 244 -25.16 -13.39 -14.57
CA LEU A 244 -24.11 -14.41 -14.56
C LEU A 244 -23.23 -14.32 -13.30
N LEU A 245 -22.85 -13.12 -12.87
CA LEU A 245 -22.10 -12.92 -11.62
C LEU A 245 -22.92 -13.32 -10.39
N SER A 246 -24.22 -13.04 -10.38
CA SER A 246 -25.11 -13.45 -9.29
C SER A 246 -25.18 -14.97 -9.17
N ALA A 247 -25.32 -15.68 -10.29
CA ALA A 247 -25.28 -17.13 -10.31
C ALA A 247 -23.92 -17.67 -9.81
N ALA A 248 -22.81 -17.04 -10.23
CA ALA A 248 -21.47 -17.45 -9.80
C ALA A 248 -21.26 -17.26 -8.28
N VAL A 249 -21.74 -16.14 -7.71
CA VAL A 249 -21.66 -15.88 -6.25
C VAL A 249 -22.54 -16.83 -5.45
N LEU A 250 -23.72 -17.23 -5.97
CA LEU A 250 -24.58 -18.20 -5.28
C LEU A 250 -23.99 -19.60 -5.21
N VAL A 251 -23.18 -19.98 -6.21
CA VAL A 251 -22.46 -21.26 -6.24
C VAL A 251 -21.16 -21.19 -5.42
N SER A 252 -20.63 -20.00 -5.15
CA SER A 252 -19.41 -19.83 -4.37
C SER A 252 -19.66 -19.86 -2.86
N THR A 253 -18.63 -20.18 -2.09
CA THR A 253 -18.67 -20.13 -0.61
C THR A 253 -18.53 -18.72 -0.05
N GLU A 254 -18.33 -17.71 -0.91
CA GLU A 254 -18.03 -16.34 -0.48
C GLU A 254 -19.18 -15.70 0.29
N LEU A 255 -20.45 -15.98 -0.08
CA LEU A 255 -21.62 -15.37 0.57
C LEU A 255 -21.67 -15.70 2.07
N GLN A 256 -21.33 -16.95 2.43
CA GLN A 256 -21.27 -17.40 3.82
C GLN A 256 -20.13 -16.71 4.58
N GLN A 257 -18.99 -16.53 3.94
CA GLN A 257 -17.81 -15.88 4.54
C GLN A 257 -18.01 -14.37 4.72
N VAL A 258 -18.62 -13.68 3.76
CA VAL A 258 -18.97 -12.25 3.85
C VAL A 258 -19.93 -12.01 5.02
N SER A 259 -20.94 -12.87 5.19
CA SER A 259 -21.91 -12.75 6.28
C SER A 259 -21.30 -12.90 7.68
N ARG A 260 -20.21 -13.70 7.79
CA ARG A 260 -19.52 -13.97 9.06
C ARG A 260 -18.55 -12.87 9.48
N ASN A 261 -17.97 -12.17 8.50
CA ASN A 261 -16.92 -11.17 8.69
C ASN A 261 -17.42 -9.71 8.53
N PHE A 262 -18.73 -9.49 8.67
CA PHE A 262 -19.35 -8.18 8.48
C PHE A 262 -19.23 -7.29 9.73
N TYR A 263 -18.22 -6.41 9.76
CA TYR A 263 -18.04 -5.45 10.85
C TYR A 263 -18.84 -4.16 10.60
N VAL A 264 -19.87 -3.93 11.42
CA VAL A 264 -20.84 -2.82 11.25
C VAL A 264 -20.26 -1.44 11.61
N ASN A 265 -19.16 -1.37 12.36
CA ASN A 265 -18.70 -0.10 12.95
C ASN A 265 -17.66 0.66 12.09
N GLY A 266 -18.06 1.83 11.59
CA GLY A 266 -17.20 2.90 11.05
C GLY A 266 -16.60 2.67 9.65
N VAL A 267 -16.32 1.42 9.29
CA VAL A 267 -15.57 1.05 8.08
C VAL A 267 -16.49 0.76 6.89
N LEU A 268 -17.70 0.27 7.14
CA LEU A 268 -18.67 -0.10 6.11
C LEU A 268 -19.06 1.05 5.18
N PHE A 269 -19.31 2.24 5.73
CA PHE A 269 -19.73 3.40 4.92
C PHE A 269 -18.63 3.86 3.96
N GLN A 270 -17.37 3.91 4.44
CA GLN A 270 -16.23 4.30 3.62
C GLN A 270 -15.94 3.25 2.54
N TRP A 271 -16.04 1.96 2.89
CA TRP A 271 -15.92 0.88 1.93
C TRP A 271 -17.02 0.94 0.86
N LEU A 272 -18.28 1.12 1.26
CA LEU A 272 -19.39 1.22 0.32
C LEU A 272 -19.20 2.42 -0.61
N LEU A 273 -18.75 3.57 -0.09
CA LEU A 273 -18.44 4.74 -0.89
C LEU A 273 -17.34 4.46 -1.92
N LEU A 274 -16.30 3.72 -1.54
CA LEU A 274 -15.25 3.27 -2.47
C LEU A 274 -15.83 2.35 -3.56
N GLN A 275 -16.68 1.39 -3.21
CA GLN A 275 -17.32 0.51 -4.19
C GLN A 275 -18.24 1.29 -5.14
N ILE A 276 -18.92 2.34 -4.65
CA ILE A 276 -19.70 3.26 -5.47
C ILE A 276 -18.80 3.99 -6.47
N GLN A 277 -17.65 4.52 -6.03
CA GLN A 277 -16.68 5.16 -6.91
C GLN A 277 -16.14 4.21 -7.97
N VAL A 278 -15.73 2.99 -7.57
CA VAL A 278 -15.24 1.98 -8.51
C VAL A 278 -16.33 1.57 -9.51
N GLY A 279 -17.55 1.35 -9.04
CA GLY A 279 -18.70 1.06 -9.92
C GLY A 279 -18.99 2.18 -10.92
N PHE A 280 -18.89 3.44 -10.50
CA PHE A 280 -19.01 4.60 -11.39
C PHE A 280 -17.92 4.64 -12.48
N PHE A 281 -16.66 4.44 -12.11
CA PHE A 281 -15.57 4.41 -13.09
C PHE A 281 -15.66 3.19 -14.02
N ARG A 282 -16.16 2.05 -13.54
CA ARG A 282 -16.44 0.87 -14.37
C ARG A 282 -17.53 1.17 -15.40
N PHE A 283 -18.60 1.87 -15.01
CA PHE A 283 -19.61 2.39 -15.94
C PHE A 283 -18.98 3.28 -17.02
N ALA A 284 -18.19 4.28 -16.61
CA ALA A 284 -17.57 5.22 -17.54
C ALA A 284 -16.65 4.49 -18.52
N PHE A 285 -15.78 3.60 -18.01
CA PHE A 285 -14.87 2.80 -18.82
C PHE A 285 -15.62 1.91 -19.83
N PHE A 286 -16.66 1.20 -19.39
CA PHE A 286 -17.43 0.30 -20.25
C PHE A 286 -18.13 1.06 -21.39
N CYS A 287 -18.84 2.15 -21.07
CA CYS A 287 -19.53 2.97 -22.05
C CYS A 287 -18.55 3.65 -23.03
N SER A 288 -17.47 4.26 -22.53
CA SER A 288 -16.47 4.93 -23.37
C SER A 288 -15.76 3.96 -24.30
N THR A 289 -15.46 2.74 -23.85
CA THR A 289 -14.81 1.73 -24.70
C THR A 289 -15.74 1.25 -25.81
N LEU A 290 -17.01 0.99 -25.52
CA LEU A 290 -17.99 0.61 -26.55
C LEU A 290 -18.22 1.71 -27.58
N LEU A 291 -18.30 2.97 -27.14
CA LEU A 291 -18.37 4.13 -28.03
C LEU A 291 -17.12 4.27 -28.90
N LEU A 292 -15.93 4.05 -28.33
CA LEU A 292 -14.67 4.11 -29.05
C LEU A 292 -14.55 2.99 -30.10
N ILE A 293 -14.99 1.77 -29.77
CA ILE A 293 -15.04 0.64 -30.71
C ILE A 293 -15.99 0.98 -31.86
N ASN A 294 -17.17 1.53 -31.56
CA ASN A 294 -18.15 1.92 -32.57
C ASN A 294 -17.65 3.05 -33.48
N ALA A 295 -16.87 3.99 -32.93
CA ALA A 295 -16.32 5.11 -33.69
C ALA A 295 -15.05 4.76 -34.48
N THR A 296 -14.31 3.73 -34.07
CA THR A 296 -13.00 3.37 -34.63
C THR A 296 -12.91 1.86 -34.91
N CYS A 297 -12.14 1.12 -34.12
CA CYS A 297 -12.02 -0.33 -34.16
C CYS A 297 -11.49 -0.86 -32.82
N ALA A 298 -11.60 -2.17 -32.61
CA ALA A 298 -11.17 -2.84 -31.38
C ALA A 298 -9.67 -2.67 -31.09
N THR A 299 -8.81 -2.67 -32.12
CA THR A 299 -7.36 -2.51 -31.93
C THR A 299 -6.98 -1.11 -31.45
N THR A 300 -7.66 -0.07 -31.96
CA THR A 300 -7.45 1.32 -31.50
C THR A 300 -7.94 1.50 -30.07
N ALA A 301 -9.10 0.91 -29.72
CA ALA A 301 -9.59 0.92 -28.35
C ALA A 301 -8.59 0.24 -27.39
N ASN A 302 -8.08 -0.95 -27.74
CA ASN A 302 -7.08 -1.65 -26.95
C ASN A 302 -5.74 -0.90 -26.85
N PHE A 303 -5.32 -0.18 -27.90
CA PHE A 303 -4.13 0.68 -27.83
C PHE A 303 -4.27 1.77 -26.76
N VAL A 304 -5.41 2.46 -26.74
CA VAL A 304 -5.69 3.51 -25.74
C VAL A 304 -5.75 2.93 -24.33
N ILE A 305 -6.33 1.74 -24.15
CA ILE A 305 -6.38 1.04 -22.87
C ILE A 305 -4.98 0.71 -22.34
N VAL A 306 -4.11 0.13 -23.17
CA VAL A 306 -2.73 -0.20 -22.76
C VAL A 306 -1.91 1.06 -22.45
N LEU A 307 -2.09 2.13 -23.23
CA LEU A 307 -1.45 3.42 -22.96
C LEU A 307 -1.91 4.03 -21.62
N ALA A 308 -3.17 3.82 -21.24
CA ALA A 308 -3.69 4.25 -19.95
C ALA A 308 -3.02 3.49 -18.78
N TYR A 309 -2.77 2.18 -18.91
CA TYR A 309 -2.03 1.40 -17.89
C TYR A 309 -0.58 1.88 -17.73
N ALA A 310 0.11 2.18 -18.84
CA ALA A 310 1.45 2.76 -18.77
C ALA A 310 1.46 4.14 -18.08
N SER A 311 0.44 4.96 -18.35
CA SER A 311 0.28 6.28 -17.72
C SER A 311 -0.02 6.17 -16.22
N GLN A 312 -0.78 5.15 -15.82
CA GLN A 312 -1.06 4.86 -14.41
C GLN A 312 0.23 4.57 -13.61
N MET A 313 1.18 3.84 -14.18
CA MET A 313 2.50 3.62 -13.55
C MET A 313 3.29 4.91 -13.34
N ALA A 314 3.23 5.83 -14.30
CA ALA A 314 3.90 7.12 -14.16
C ALA A 314 3.30 7.96 -13.02
N ILE A 315 1.97 7.96 -12.86
CA ILE A 315 1.25 8.75 -11.86
C ILE A 315 1.46 8.19 -10.45
N LEU A 316 1.36 6.86 -10.27
CA LEU A 316 1.39 6.24 -8.95
C LEU A 316 2.80 6.16 -8.32
N SER A 317 3.86 6.26 -9.14
CA SER A 317 5.25 6.08 -8.69
C SER A 317 6.11 7.35 -8.76
N PHE A 318 5.48 8.54 -8.88
CA PHE A 318 6.05 9.81 -9.33
C PHE A 318 7.42 10.24 -8.73
N SER A 319 7.80 9.77 -7.53
CA SER A 319 9.03 10.16 -6.81
C SER A 319 10.10 9.07 -6.69
N SER A 320 9.83 7.81 -7.05
CA SER A 320 10.69 6.66 -6.72
C SER A 320 10.97 5.71 -7.90
N LEU A 321 10.78 6.18 -9.14
CA LEU A 321 10.98 5.35 -10.34
C LEU A 321 12.45 4.91 -10.53
N LEU A 322 12.64 3.61 -10.71
CA LEU A 322 13.91 3.03 -11.17
C LEU A 322 14.27 3.56 -12.58
N SER A 323 15.56 3.58 -12.90
CA SER A 323 16.04 4.01 -14.23
C SER A 323 15.40 3.20 -15.37
N SER A 324 15.19 1.90 -15.19
CA SER A 324 14.49 1.03 -16.15
C SER A 324 13.04 1.46 -16.39
N GLN A 325 12.33 1.83 -15.33
CA GLN A 325 10.93 2.24 -15.40
C GLN A 325 10.77 3.58 -16.12
N LYS A 326 11.69 4.53 -15.89
CA LYS A 326 11.75 5.82 -16.61
C LYS A 326 11.91 5.62 -18.11
N VAL A 327 12.79 4.70 -18.51
CA VAL A 327 12.97 4.31 -19.92
C VAL A 327 11.68 3.70 -20.48
N GLY A 328 11.06 2.77 -19.77
CA GLY A 328 9.79 2.15 -20.18
C GLY A 328 8.67 3.17 -20.43
N ILE A 329 8.49 4.13 -19.50
CA ILE A 329 7.48 5.20 -19.63
C ILE A 329 7.76 6.07 -20.85
N THR A 330 9.03 6.40 -21.10
CA THR A 330 9.44 7.23 -22.25
C THR A 330 9.12 6.51 -23.56
N VAL A 331 9.38 5.21 -23.64
CA VAL A 331 9.01 4.37 -24.80
C VAL A 331 7.49 4.36 -25.02
N CYS A 332 6.69 4.27 -23.96
CA CYS A 332 5.23 4.31 -24.06
C CYS A 332 4.72 5.63 -24.64
N VAL A 333 5.24 6.76 -24.15
CA VAL A 333 4.86 8.09 -24.64
C VAL A 333 5.26 8.27 -26.10
N ALA A 334 6.49 7.86 -26.46
CA ALA A 334 6.96 7.92 -27.85
C ALA A 334 6.10 7.08 -28.79
N SER A 335 5.70 5.88 -28.35
CA SER A 335 4.78 5.02 -29.09
C SER A 335 3.40 5.66 -29.30
N GLY A 336 2.83 6.27 -28.25
CA GLY A 336 1.57 6.99 -28.35
C GLY A 336 1.63 8.11 -29.40
N VAL A 337 2.67 8.95 -29.34
CA VAL A 337 2.88 10.02 -30.33
C VAL A 337 3.01 9.47 -31.75
N TRP A 338 3.74 8.37 -31.93
CA TRP A 338 3.90 7.72 -33.24
C TRP A 338 2.56 7.20 -33.77
N PHE A 339 1.79 6.50 -32.93
CA PHE A 339 0.49 5.96 -33.32
C PHE A 339 -0.49 7.07 -33.75
N PHE A 340 -0.61 8.16 -32.99
CA PHE A 340 -1.49 9.27 -33.33
C PHE A 340 -1.03 10.06 -34.57
N LYS A 341 0.28 10.20 -34.78
CA LYS A 341 0.82 10.86 -35.99
C LYS A 341 0.46 10.09 -37.27
N ASN A 342 0.43 8.75 -37.20
CA ASN A 342 0.06 7.91 -38.34
C ASN A 342 -1.46 7.93 -38.62
N GLN A 343 -2.30 8.30 -37.65
CA GLN A 343 -3.77 8.33 -37.72
C GLN A 343 -4.35 9.73 -38.04
N ARG A 344 -3.50 10.71 -38.41
CA ARG A 344 -3.86 12.14 -38.48
C ARG A 344 -5.10 12.44 -39.35
N GLU A 345 -5.33 11.69 -40.43
CA GLU A 345 -6.53 11.85 -41.29
C GLU A 345 -7.84 11.35 -40.63
N SER A 346 -7.77 10.37 -39.71
CA SER A 346 -8.91 9.83 -38.96
C SER A 346 -9.27 10.65 -37.72
N VAL A 347 -8.32 11.42 -37.18
CA VAL A 347 -8.52 12.24 -35.97
C VAL A 347 -9.24 13.54 -36.32
N ASP A 348 -8.94 14.13 -37.48
CA ASP A 348 -9.63 15.32 -37.99
C ASP A 348 -11.14 15.05 -38.25
N THR A 349 -11.50 13.82 -38.61
CA THR A 349 -12.90 13.38 -38.76
C THR A 349 -13.61 13.22 -37.41
N LEU A 350 -12.94 12.68 -36.38
CA LEU A 350 -13.48 12.58 -35.01
C LEU A 350 -13.73 13.97 -34.39
N PHE A 351 -12.78 14.90 -34.56
CA PHE A 351 -12.96 16.29 -34.10
C PHE A 351 -14.06 17.00 -34.88
N SER A 352 -14.19 16.77 -36.18
CA SER A 352 -15.31 17.29 -36.98
C SER A 352 -16.68 16.76 -36.51
N TRP A 353 -16.73 15.55 -35.94
CA TRP A 353 -17.96 14.93 -35.43
C TRP A 353 -18.38 15.55 -34.09
N ILE A 354 -17.41 15.83 -33.22
CA ILE A 354 -17.60 16.59 -31.98
C ILE A 354 -18.02 18.04 -32.29
N GLU A 355 -17.53 18.62 -33.38
CA GLU A 355 -17.88 19.98 -33.80
C GLU A 355 -19.28 20.11 -34.45
N LYS A 356 -19.86 19.01 -34.96
CA LYS A 356 -21.11 19.03 -35.74
C LYS A 356 -22.40 18.68 -34.98
N GLN A 357 -22.36 18.38 -33.68
CA GLN A 357 -23.60 18.26 -32.88
C GLN A 357 -23.99 19.61 -32.29
N SER A 358 -24.88 20.31 -33.01
CA SER A 358 -25.85 21.31 -32.53
C SER A 358 -25.70 21.75 -31.06
N LEU A 359 -24.77 22.65 -30.80
CA LEU A 359 -24.79 23.56 -29.65
C LEU A 359 -24.72 24.98 -30.22
N PRO A 360 -25.73 25.83 -29.98
CA PRO A 360 -25.74 27.18 -30.49
C PRO A 360 -24.52 27.93 -29.94
N ARG A 361 -23.82 28.60 -30.85
CA ARG A 361 -22.66 29.49 -30.65
C ARG A 361 -22.56 30.06 -29.21
N TYR A 362 -21.77 29.41 -28.36
CA TYR A 362 -21.03 30.09 -27.31
C TYR A 362 -19.55 29.99 -27.63
N LYS A 363 -19.09 30.92 -28.48
CA LYS A 363 -17.68 31.11 -28.90
C LYS A 363 -16.73 31.49 -27.73
N GLY A 364 -17.16 31.39 -26.48
CA GLY A 364 -16.37 31.76 -25.29
C GLY A 364 -15.67 30.60 -24.57
N TYR A 365 -16.21 29.37 -24.62
CA TYR A 365 -15.70 28.28 -23.76
C TYR A 365 -14.62 27.40 -24.40
N PHE A 366 -14.57 27.31 -25.74
CA PHE A 366 -13.55 26.50 -26.44
C PHE A 366 -12.16 27.15 -26.50
N ARG A 367 -12.03 28.44 -26.16
CA ARG A 367 -10.73 29.12 -26.04
C ARG A 367 -10.00 28.82 -24.73
N PHE A 368 -10.66 28.23 -23.74
CA PHE A 368 -10.02 27.87 -22.46
C PHE A 368 -9.40 26.46 -22.47
N PHE A 369 -9.90 25.54 -23.30
CA PHE A 369 -9.46 24.13 -23.28
C PHE A 369 -8.22 23.84 -24.12
N THR A 370 -7.95 24.60 -25.19
CA THR A 370 -6.77 24.42 -26.03
C THR A 370 -5.47 24.98 -25.44
N PRO A 371 -5.43 26.21 -24.86
CA PRO A 371 -4.25 26.68 -24.16
C PRO A 371 -4.01 25.86 -22.91
N TRP A 372 -5.04 25.51 -22.13
CA TRP A 372 -4.87 24.70 -20.91
C TRP A 372 -4.27 23.32 -21.19
N ARG A 373 -4.68 22.63 -22.27
CA ARG A 373 -4.06 21.35 -22.66
C ARG A 373 -2.63 21.51 -23.15
N VAL A 374 -2.32 22.58 -23.89
CA VAL A 374 -0.95 22.88 -24.31
C VAL A 374 -0.09 23.27 -23.12
N THR A 375 -0.61 24.03 -22.15
CA THR A 375 0.07 24.42 -20.92
C THR A 375 0.26 23.24 -19.98
N VAL A 376 -0.74 22.36 -19.83
CA VAL A 376 -0.60 21.12 -19.04
C VAL A 376 0.39 20.18 -19.71
N MET A 377 0.31 19.99 -21.03
CA MET A 377 1.25 19.14 -21.76
C MET A 377 2.66 19.73 -21.75
N ALA A 378 2.82 21.05 -21.88
CA ALA A 378 4.08 21.76 -21.73
C ALA A 378 4.58 21.73 -20.29
N LEU A 379 3.73 21.81 -19.27
CA LEU A 379 4.10 21.68 -17.86
C LEU A 379 4.52 20.25 -17.54
N THR A 380 3.89 19.21 -18.10
CA THR A 380 4.37 17.82 -18.00
C THR A 380 5.66 17.61 -18.77
N MET A 381 5.82 18.18 -19.97
CA MET A 381 7.05 18.07 -20.76
C MET A 381 8.20 18.84 -20.11
N VAL A 382 7.93 20.01 -19.52
CA VAL A 382 8.88 20.79 -18.71
C VAL A 382 9.14 20.09 -17.39
N SER A 383 8.16 19.45 -16.73
CA SER A 383 8.41 18.65 -15.53
C SER A 383 9.22 17.40 -15.84
N CYS A 384 9.03 16.79 -17.01
CA CYS A 384 9.88 15.71 -17.51
C CYS A 384 11.28 16.26 -17.85
N LEU A 385 11.41 17.38 -18.55
CA LEU A 385 12.70 17.98 -18.93
C LEU A 385 13.50 18.52 -17.73
N VAL A 386 12.83 19.13 -16.74
CA VAL A 386 13.39 19.57 -15.46
C VAL A 386 13.73 18.35 -14.60
N GLY A 387 12.93 17.28 -14.67
CA GLY A 387 13.25 15.98 -14.08
C GLY A 387 14.42 15.24 -14.76
N PHE A 388 14.75 15.60 -16.00
CA PHE A 388 15.90 15.08 -16.77
C PHE A 388 17.18 15.92 -16.61
N GLN A 389 17.12 17.10 -15.98
CA GLN A 389 18.30 17.97 -15.74
C GLN A 389 18.75 18.02 -14.27
N ILE A 390 18.67 16.91 -13.55
CA ILE A 390 19.59 16.67 -12.44
C ILE A 390 20.39 15.42 -12.76
N PRO A 391 21.50 15.52 -13.51
CA PRO A 391 22.59 14.60 -13.33
C PRO A 391 23.11 14.85 -11.91
N SER A 392 22.66 14.04 -10.95
CA SER A 392 23.47 13.78 -9.76
C SER A 392 24.67 12.95 -10.23
N PHE A 393 25.60 13.62 -10.91
CA PHE A 393 27.00 13.21 -10.91
C PHE A 393 27.44 13.26 -9.45
N TYR A 394 27.26 12.16 -8.72
CA TYR A 394 28.10 11.87 -7.57
C TYR A 394 29.51 11.58 -8.13
N ARG A 395 30.21 12.64 -8.49
CA ARG A 395 31.66 12.65 -8.46
C ARG A 395 31.97 12.75 -6.96
N SER A 396 32.40 11.65 -6.36
CA SER A 396 33.00 11.66 -5.03
C SER A 396 34.32 12.43 -5.10
N GLU A 397 34.25 13.75 -5.19
CA GLU A 397 35.35 14.56 -4.68
C GLU A 397 35.33 14.33 -3.17
N THR A 398 36.34 13.61 -2.69
CA THR A 398 36.71 13.56 -1.27
C THR A 398 37.00 14.99 -0.81
N GLN A 399 35.94 15.74 -0.50
CA GLN A 399 36.08 16.98 0.25
C GLN A 399 36.59 16.57 1.63
N LEU A 400 37.71 17.16 2.04
CA LEU A 400 38.11 17.15 3.44
C LEU A 400 36.91 17.59 4.29
N PRO A 401 36.69 16.96 5.45
CA PRO A 401 35.58 17.34 6.32
C PRO A 401 35.64 18.84 6.58
N PRO A 402 34.51 19.57 6.46
CA PRO A 402 34.50 21.01 6.68
C PRO A 402 34.93 21.39 8.11
N PHE A 403 34.91 20.44 9.06
CA PHE A 403 35.37 20.60 10.43
C PHE A 403 35.61 19.22 11.09
N LEU A 404 36.47 19.17 12.11
CA LEU A 404 36.65 18.01 12.98
C LEU A 404 35.68 18.15 14.16
N PRO A 405 34.65 17.30 14.29
CA PRO A 405 33.73 17.35 15.43
C PRO A 405 34.53 17.14 16.72
N PRO A 406 34.18 17.85 17.80
CA PRO A 406 34.91 17.73 19.04
C PRO A 406 34.90 16.28 19.52
N THR A 407 36.04 15.81 20.02
CA THR A 407 36.06 14.60 20.82
C THR A 407 35.15 14.81 22.04
N PRO A 408 34.21 13.91 22.33
CA PRO A 408 33.36 14.06 23.50
C PRO A 408 34.20 14.17 24.78
N ASP A 409 34.02 15.26 25.53
CA ASP A 409 34.67 15.48 26.82
C ASP A 409 33.90 14.86 27.99
N HIS A 410 32.64 14.43 27.75
CA HIS A 410 31.74 13.90 28.78
C HIS A 410 30.91 12.71 28.26
N ASP A 411 31.55 11.54 28.17
CA ASP A 411 30.93 10.30 27.69
C ASP A 411 29.81 9.79 28.64
N SER A 412 29.91 10.02 29.96
CA SER A 412 28.96 9.55 30.99
C SER A 412 27.78 10.52 31.23
N TYR A 413 27.14 10.99 30.17
CA TYR A 413 26.12 12.06 30.23
C TYR A 413 24.76 11.66 30.84
N LEU A 414 24.48 10.37 31.00
CA LEU A 414 23.29 9.87 31.70
C LEU A 414 23.53 9.57 33.18
N GLY A 415 24.76 9.74 33.67
CA GLY A 415 25.15 9.36 35.03
C GLY A 415 25.27 7.85 35.21
N SER A 416 25.31 7.37 36.45
CA SER A 416 25.45 5.93 36.72
C SER A 416 24.20 5.15 36.32
N ARG A 417 24.38 3.96 35.73
CA ARG A 417 23.27 3.09 35.36
C ARG A 417 22.40 2.72 36.57
N ALA A 418 21.08 2.78 36.39
CA ALA A 418 20.12 2.33 37.39
C ALA A 418 20.37 0.86 37.80
N ARG A 419 20.01 0.51 39.05
CA ARG A 419 20.15 -0.86 39.56
C ARG A 419 19.28 -1.85 38.75
N PRO A 420 19.70 -3.13 38.62
CA PRO A 420 19.02 -4.09 37.74
C PRO A 420 17.60 -4.49 38.17
N ASP A 421 17.17 -4.14 39.37
CA ASP A 421 15.84 -4.38 39.93
C ASP A 421 14.88 -3.19 39.80
N VAL A 422 15.36 -2.04 39.32
CA VAL A 422 14.56 -0.80 39.19
C VAL A 422 13.54 -0.93 38.06
N LEU A 423 12.27 -0.64 38.36
CA LEU A 423 11.17 -0.63 37.41
C LEU A 423 10.64 0.79 37.16
N ALA A 424 10.24 1.07 35.93
CA ALA A 424 9.59 2.32 35.58
C ALA A 424 8.08 2.26 35.88
N ASN A 425 7.55 3.34 36.45
CA ASN A 425 6.11 3.54 36.55
C ASN A 425 5.56 4.01 35.20
N LEU A 426 5.10 3.06 34.39
CA LEU A 426 4.63 3.33 33.02
C LEU A 426 3.41 4.25 32.99
N ASP A 427 2.49 4.13 33.95
CA ASP A 427 1.30 4.99 34.00
C ASP A 427 1.66 6.44 34.27
N LEU A 428 2.59 6.68 35.19
CA LEU A 428 3.08 8.04 35.49
C LEU A 428 3.83 8.65 34.30
N LEU A 429 4.63 7.85 33.59
CA LEU A 429 5.32 8.32 32.38
C LEU A 429 4.32 8.79 31.31
N VAL A 430 3.23 8.04 31.09
CA VAL A 430 2.22 8.42 30.10
C VAL A 430 1.41 9.62 30.58
N ASP A 431 1.01 9.66 31.84
CA ASP A 431 0.21 10.77 32.40
C ASP A 431 0.95 12.11 32.30
N GLU A 432 2.25 12.14 32.63
CA GLU A 432 3.05 13.37 32.57
C GLU A 432 3.31 13.87 31.13
N CYS A 433 3.54 12.94 30.19
CA CYS A 433 3.87 13.30 28.81
C CYS A 433 2.66 13.51 27.91
N ARG A 434 1.55 12.82 28.15
CA ARG A 434 0.33 12.85 27.32
C ARG A 434 -0.90 13.32 28.06
N GLY A 435 -1.06 12.93 29.32
CA GLY A 435 -2.34 13.00 30.06
C GLY A 435 -3.17 11.72 29.97
N PRO A 436 -4.46 11.77 30.31
CA PRO A 436 -5.27 10.59 30.63
C PRO A 436 -5.53 9.64 29.43
N TYR A 437 -5.82 8.38 29.74
CA TYR A 437 -6.00 7.34 28.73
C TYR A 437 -7.31 7.47 27.94
N GLU A 438 -8.39 7.91 28.58
CA GLU A 438 -9.75 7.93 28.02
C GLU A 438 -9.91 8.91 26.86
N LYS A 439 -9.15 10.01 26.88
CA LYS A 439 -9.12 11.02 25.83
C LYS A 439 -7.68 11.31 25.46
N PRO A 440 -7.10 10.50 24.55
CA PRO A 440 -5.72 10.70 24.13
C PRO A 440 -5.48 12.11 23.60
N GLU A 441 -4.70 12.90 24.32
CA GLU A 441 -4.30 14.20 23.80
C GLU A 441 -3.16 14.05 22.78
N LYS A 442 -2.94 15.11 22.00
CA LYS A 442 -1.76 15.18 21.13
C LYS A 442 -0.57 15.55 22.00
N LEU A 443 0.57 14.93 21.75
CA LEU A 443 1.83 15.36 22.34
C LEU A 443 2.27 16.69 21.72
N ARG A 444 1.76 17.80 22.28
CA ARG A 444 2.02 19.14 21.76
C ARG A 444 3.38 19.66 22.21
N ASP A 445 3.64 19.64 23.52
CA ASP A 445 4.92 20.10 24.08
C ASP A 445 5.88 18.93 24.30
N VAL A 446 6.53 18.52 23.21
CA VAL A 446 7.50 17.41 23.23
C VAL A 446 8.68 17.74 24.14
N ARG A 447 9.10 19.02 24.18
CA ARG A 447 10.26 19.44 24.97
C ARG A 447 10.01 19.25 26.46
N LYS A 448 8.83 19.63 26.97
CA LYS A 448 8.45 19.40 28.37
C LYS A 448 8.55 17.93 28.76
N CYS A 449 8.05 17.02 27.92
CA CYS A 449 8.17 15.59 28.15
C CYS A 449 9.65 15.14 28.17
N MET A 450 10.45 15.57 27.19
CA MET A 450 11.88 15.23 27.12
C MET A 450 12.67 15.73 28.35
N ASP A 451 12.39 16.95 28.81
CA ASP A 451 13.02 17.52 30.02
C ASP A 451 12.65 16.71 31.28
N TYR A 452 11.38 16.26 31.38
CA TYR A 452 10.93 15.36 32.45
C TYR A 452 11.67 14.02 32.41
N LEU A 453 11.76 13.39 31.23
CA LEU A 453 12.49 12.13 31.05
C LEU A 453 13.97 12.26 31.41
N ALA A 454 14.60 13.38 31.08
CA ALA A 454 16.00 13.62 31.36
C ALA A 454 16.28 13.90 32.84
N THR A 455 15.43 14.67 33.52
CA THR A 455 15.74 15.24 34.85
C THR A 455 15.02 14.59 36.03
N GLN A 456 13.88 13.91 35.82
CA GLN A 456 13.01 13.43 36.91
C GLN A 456 13.04 11.90 37.08
N GLN A 457 14.18 11.26 36.81
CA GLN A 457 14.29 9.78 36.86
C GLN A 457 13.91 9.21 38.23
N ASP A 458 14.29 9.88 39.31
CA ASP A 458 14.00 9.45 40.69
C ASP A 458 12.50 9.41 41.03
N ILE A 459 11.66 10.11 40.25
CA ILE A 459 10.20 10.13 40.44
C ILE A 459 9.56 8.89 39.81
N TYR A 460 9.93 8.55 38.58
CA TYR A 460 9.28 7.48 37.83
C TYR A 460 10.01 6.14 37.93
N PHE A 461 11.24 6.09 38.41
CA PHE A 461 11.94 4.86 38.77
C PHE A 461 11.63 4.44 40.19
N LYS A 462 11.02 3.26 40.33
CA LYS A 462 10.64 2.66 41.60
C LYS A 462 11.52 1.46 41.90
N VAL A 463 11.85 1.29 43.18
CA VAL A 463 12.46 0.08 43.71
C VAL A 463 11.32 -0.86 44.12
N PRO A 464 11.35 -2.15 43.78
CA PRO A 464 10.34 -3.10 44.22
C PRO A 464 10.24 -3.12 45.75
N GLU A 465 9.02 -3.13 46.29
CA GLU A 465 8.82 -3.42 47.72
C GLU A 465 9.26 -4.86 48.02
N VAL A 466 10.02 -5.04 49.11
CA VAL A 466 10.58 -6.32 49.54
C VAL A 466 9.45 -7.35 49.72
N GLY A 467 9.33 -8.31 48.81
CA GLY A 467 8.36 -9.42 48.90
C GLY A 467 7.62 -9.79 47.62
N ARG A 468 7.66 -8.97 46.55
CA ARG A 468 7.19 -9.39 45.22
C ARG A 468 8.35 -10.01 44.44
N GLU A 469 8.53 -11.33 44.57
CA GLU A 469 9.31 -12.07 43.58
C GLU A 469 8.69 -11.85 42.19
N LEU A 470 9.51 -11.40 41.23
CA LEU A 470 9.15 -11.21 39.83
C LEU A 470 8.72 -12.56 39.25
N THR A 471 7.41 -12.79 39.20
CA THR A 471 6.78 -13.99 38.67
C THR A 471 7.29 -14.32 37.27
N ALA A 472 7.76 -15.55 37.11
CA ALA A 472 8.37 -16.12 35.94
C ALA A 472 7.49 -16.03 34.69
N THR A 473 7.96 -15.31 33.67
CA THR A 473 7.43 -15.40 32.28
C THR A 473 8.49 -15.71 31.23
N VAL A 474 9.70 -16.13 31.64
CA VAL A 474 10.70 -16.68 30.71
C VAL A 474 11.25 -17.98 31.30
N THR A 475 11.11 -19.05 30.54
CA THR A 475 11.68 -20.37 30.85
C THR A 475 13.18 -20.22 31.07
N LYS A 476 13.69 -20.63 32.23
CA LYS A 476 15.15 -20.71 32.49
C LYS A 476 15.77 -21.68 31.49
N GLN A 477 16.35 -21.16 30.40
CA GLN A 477 17.23 -21.93 29.55
C GLN A 477 18.65 -21.85 30.14
N GLY A 478 19.07 -22.93 30.81
CA GLY A 478 20.45 -23.16 31.19
C GLY A 478 20.89 -22.68 32.58
N PRO A 479 21.97 -23.26 33.15
CA PRO A 479 22.55 -22.84 34.41
C PRO A 479 23.42 -21.60 34.18
N ASP A 480 22.81 -20.43 34.03
CA ASP A 480 23.56 -19.19 33.84
C ASP A 480 23.93 -18.59 35.21
N ASN A 481 25.22 -18.58 35.52
CA ASN A 481 25.88 -17.77 36.55
C ASN A 481 25.82 -16.27 36.21
N SER A 482 24.69 -15.77 35.66
CA SER A 482 24.56 -14.37 35.27
C SER A 482 24.23 -13.52 36.50
N ASN A 483 25.08 -12.52 36.76
CA ASN A 483 24.96 -11.56 37.85
C ASN A 483 23.80 -10.54 37.63
N CYS A 484 22.73 -10.94 36.93
CA CYS A 484 21.68 -10.07 36.43
C CYS A 484 20.61 -9.73 37.49
N GLY A 485 20.43 -10.58 38.51
CA GLY A 485 19.44 -10.36 39.57
C GLY A 485 17.97 -10.31 39.09
N GLY A 486 17.65 -10.88 37.92
CA GLY A 486 16.30 -10.89 37.34
C GLY A 486 16.24 -11.56 35.96
N PRO A 487 15.13 -11.43 35.20
CA PRO A 487 14.98 -12.07 33.90
C PRO A 487 15.92 -11.45 32.84
N ILE A 488 16.33 -12.29 31.88
CA ILE A 488 17.02 -11.87 30.66
C ILE A 488 15.97 -11.53 29.62
N PHE A 489 16.03 -10.32 29.04
CA PHE A 489 15.10 -9.90 27.99
C PHE A 489 15.68 -10.16 26.60
N LEU A 490 14.84 -10.68 25.71
CA LEU A 490 15.16 -10.85 24.30
C LEU A 490 14.82 -9.58 23.53
N TYR A 491 15.78 -9.12 22.73
CA TYR A 491 15.63 -8.04 21.77
C TYR A 491 15.60 -8.66 20.39
N HIS A 492 14.58 -8.36 19.61
CA HIS A 492 14.36 -8.93 18.30
C HIS A 492 14.42 -7.84 17.24
N VAL A 493 15.13 -8.12 16.15
CA VAL A 493 15.06 -7.34 14.91
C VAL A 493 14.87 -8.31 13.75
N TRP A 494 14.10 -7.91 12.76
CA TRP A 494 13.95 -8.66 11.50
C TRP A 494 14.46 -7.82 10.33
N TRP A 495 15.09 -8.48 9.36
CA TRP A 495 15.62 -7.82 8.18
C TRP A 495 15.52 -8.70 6.95
N SER A 496 15.31 -8.06 5.81
CA SER A 496 15.33 -8.68 4.49
C SER A 496 16.30 -7.93 3.61
N GLY A 497 17.41 -8.59 3.25
CA GLY A 497 18.47 -8.03 2.41
C GLY A 497 19.86 -8.15 3.04
N PRO A 498 20.90 -7.65 2.35
CA PRO A 498 22.26 -7.64 2.88
C PRO A 498 22.38 -6.68 4.09
N PRO A 499 23.30 -6.95 5.04
CA PRO A 499 23.58 -6.01 6.11
C PRO A 499 24.28 -4.75 5.59
N SER A 500 24.03 -3.61 6.22
CA SER A 500 24.64 -2.32 5.90
C SER A 500 25.18 -1.64 7.17
N TRP A 501 25.78 -0.45 7.02
CA TRP A 501 26.15 0.38 8.17
C TRP A 501 24.99 0.64 9.15
N ARG A 502 23.72 0.57 8.72
CA ARG A 502 22.55 0.74 9.61
C ARG A 502 22.38 -0.44 10.55
N THR A 503 22.52 -1.65 10.01
CA THR A 503 22.53 -2.88 10.80
C THR A 503 23.64 -2.82 11.84
N GLU A 504 24.83 -2.38 11.43
CA GLU A 504 25.95 -2.13 12.34
C GLU A 504 25.63 -1.07 13.38
N LEU A 505 25.01 0.05 12.99
CA LEU A 505 24.63 1.13 13.89
C LEU A 505 23.66 0.66 14.97
N PHE A 506 22.62 -0.09 14.60
CA PHE A 506 21.68 -0.71 15.53
C PHE A 506 22.42 -1.60 16.53
N ILE A 507 23.22 -2.57 16.03
CA ILE A 507 23.92 -3.54 16.87
C ILE A 507 24.88 -2.82 17.83
N LYS A 508 25.67 -1.86 17.34
CA LYS A 508 26.57 -1.07 18.19
C LYS A 508 25.81 -0.25 19.23
N SER A 509 24.67 0.34 18.89
CA SER A 509 23.84 1.08 19.86
C SER A 509 23.28 0.18 20.96
N TYR A 510 22.92 -1.07 20.63
CA TYR A 510 22.51 -2.08 21.60
C TYR A 510 23.63 -2.36 22.62
N PHE A 511 24.85 -2.64 22.14
CA PHE A 511 26.00 -2.86 23.02
C PHE A 511 26.43 -1.63 23.81
N TYR A 512 26.26 -0.44 23.23
CA TYR A 512 26.59 0.82 23.89
C TYR A 512 25.64 1.11 25.06
N THR A 513 24.36 0.76 24.93
CA THR A 513 23.32 1.22 25.88
C THR A 513 22.73 0.14 26.79
N GLN A 514 22.57 -1.09 26.32
CA GLN A 514 21.87 -2.13 27.07
C GLN A 514 22.78 -2.87 28.06
N ARG A 515 22.18 -3.42 29.12
CA ARG A 515 22.90 -4.22 30.12
C ARG A 515 23.06 -5.66 29.61
N LEU A 516 24.22 -5.96 29.01
CA LEU A 516 24.50 -7.25 28.34
C LEU A 516 24.35 -8.50 29.21
N ALA A 517 24.60 -8.39 30.52
CA ALA A 517 24.36 -9.50 31.44
C ALA A 517 22.87 -9.90 31.54
N CYS A 518 21.97 -9.01 31.13
CA CYS A 518 20.52 -9.10 31.28
C CYS A 518 19.75 -9.04 29.96
N SER A 519 20.44 -9.09 28.82
CA SER A 519 19.83 -8.94 27.51
C SER A 519 20.48 -9.87 26.49
N ARG A 520 19.70 -10.31 25.49
CA ARG A 520 20.22 -11.04 24.32
C ARG A 520 19.62 -10.44 23.05
N LEU A 521 20.44 -10.26 22.01
CA LEU A 521 19.99 -9.73 20.72
C LEU A 521 19.80 -10.88 19.73
N TRP A 522 18.59 -11.02 19.20
CA TRP A 522 18.25 -11.97 18.16
C TRP A 522 17.99 -11.22 16.85
N VAL A 523 18.80 -11.52 15.85
CA VAL A 523 18.67 -10.93 14.51
C VAL A 523 18.08 -11.98 13.59
N TRP A 524 16.89 -11.72 13.08
CA TRP A 524 16.13 -12.61 12.21
C TRP A 524 16.34 -12.21 10.75
N ILE A 525 16.84 -13.15 9.95
CA ILE A 525 17.19 -12.94 8.55
C ILE A 525 16.13 -13.58 7.68
N ASN A 526 15.44 -12.78 6.86
CA ASN A 526 14.43 -13.29 5.95
C ASN A 526 15.02 -14.24 4.90
N ALA A 527 14.62 -15.52 4.94
CA ALA A 527 15.02 -16.55 4.00
C ALA A 527 13.88 -16.97 3.05
N ASP A 528 12.65 -16.46 3.24
CA ASP A 528 11.46 -16.85 2.44
C ASP A 528 11.68 -16.68 0.92
N HIS A 529 12.49 -15.70 0.50
CA HIS A 529 12.82 -15.46 -0.91
C HIS A 529 14.29 -15.73 -1.28
N HIS A 530 15.14 -15.94 -0.27
CA HIS A 530 16.59 -16.07 -0.42
C HIS A 530 17.10 -17.13 0.56
N PRO A 531 17.06 -18.44 0.21
CA PRO A 531 17.46 -19.52 1.10
C PRO A 531 18.90 -19.38 1.63
N ASP A 532 19.80 -18.79 0.83
CA ASP A 532 21.20 -18.56 1.21
C ASP A 532 21.44 -17.21 1.92
N ALA A 533 20.37 -16.50 2.36
CA ALA A 533 20.49 -15.18 2.95
C ALA A 533 21.36 -15.17 4.20
N LEU A 534 21.16 -16.13 5.12
CA LEU A 534 21.95 -16.23 6.35
C LEU A 534 23.44 -16.47 6.06
N THR A 535 23.74 -17.40 5.16
CA THR A 535 25.12 -17.71 4.72
C THR A 535 25.80 -16.49 4.10
N SER A 536 25.07 -15.75 3.27
CA SER A 536 25.55 -14.51 2.64
C SER A 536 25.80 -13.42 3.67
N TRP A 537 24.93 -13.32 4.66
CA TRP A 537 25.03 -12.34 5.74
C TRP A 537 26.27 -12.58 6.62
N VAL A 538 26.51 -13.82 7.05
CA VAL A 538 27.68 -14.18 7.87
C VAL A 538 29.00 -13.84 7.18
N LYS A 539 29.06 -13.98 5.85
CA LYS A 539 30.25 -13.66 5.03
C LYS A 539 30.41 -12.16 4.76
N HIS A 540 29.36 -11.36 4.96
CA HIS A 540 29.38 -9.95 4.59
C HIS A 540 30.28 -9.14 5.54
N PRO A 541 31.21 -8.29 5.03
CA PRO A 541 32.16 -7.55 5.87
C PRO A 541 31.49 -6.71 6.97
N SER A 542 30.36 -6.06 6.68
CA SER A 542 29.61 -5.25 7.64
C SER A 542 29.09 -6.03 8.85
N PHE A 543 28.88 -7.36 8.71
CA PHE A 543 28.44 -8.21 9.82
C PHE A 543 29.53 -9.14 10.36
N ALA A 544 30.49 -9.58 9.54
CA ALA A 544 31.51 -10.56 9.92
C ALA A 544 32.29 -10.19 11.18
N LYS A 545 32.47 -8.89 11.46
CA LYS A 545 33.08 -8.37 12.70
C LYS A 545 32.30 -8.66 13.97
N PHE A 546 31.01 -9.01 13.86
CA PHE A 546 30.15 -9.37 15.00
C PHE A 546 30.13 -10.87 15.29
N LEU A 547 30.73 -11.72 14.44
CA LEU A 547 30.80 -13.16 14.66
C LEU A 547 31.36 -13.56 16.03
N PRO A 548 32.38 -12.88 16.59
CA PRO A 548 32.88 -13.21 17.91
C PRO A 548 31.85 -13.07 19.04
N PHE A 549 30.77 -12.29 18.84
CA PHE A 549 29.64 -12.11 19.77
C PHE A 549 28.50 -13.11 19.52
N VAL A 550 28.50 -13.74 18.35
CA VAL A 550 27.63 -14.89 18.06
C VAL A 550 28.18 -16.13 18.79
N GLU A 551 29.49 -16.30 18.80
CA GLU A 551 30.18 -17.38 19.52
C GLU A 551 29.98 -17.33 21.04
N THR A 552 30.00 -16.12 21.62
CA THR A 552 29.81 -15.90 23.06
C THR A 552 28.34 -15.79 23.48
N GLY A 553 27.42 -15.72 22.50
CA GLY A 553 25.98 -15.84 22.71
C GLY A 553 25.24 -14.53 23.01
N GLU A 554 25.89 -13.36 22.97
CA GLU A 554 25.23 -12.06 23.10
C GLU A 554 24.35 -11.75 21.88
N ILE A 555 24.78 -12.19 20.69
CA ILE A 555 24.00 -12.14 19.46
C ILE A 555 23.60 -13.56 19.06
N THR A 556 22.34 -13.75 18.69
CA THR A 556 21.87 -14.98 18.04
C THR A 556 21.34 -14.63 16.66
N LEU A 557 21.99 -15.17 15.63
CA LEU A 557 21.43 -15.13 14.28
C LEU A 557 20.37 -16.21 14.13
N LYS A 558 19.24 -15.84 13.54
CA LYS A 558 18.12 -16.74 13.25
C LYS A 558 17.74 -16.62 11.79
N GLU A 559 17.47 -17.75 11.15
CA GLU A 559 16.81 -17.76 9.87
C GLU A 559 15.30 -17.59 10.07
N TRP A 560 14.70 -16.69 9.31
CA TRP A 560 13.26 -16.45 9.30
C TRP A 560 12.63 -17.06 8.06
N ASN A 561 11.70 -17.98 8.31
CA ASN A 561 10.76 -18.47 7.31
C ASN A 561 9.35 -18.36 7.91
N LEU A 562 8.37 -17.88 7.13
CA LEU A 562 7.00 -17.75 7.61
C LEU A 562 6.47 -19.15 8.02
N PRO A 563 6.12 -19.38 9.29
CA PRO A 563 5.65 -20.69 9.74
C PRO A 563 4.31 -21.04 9.08
N SER A 564 4.09 -22.31 8.75
CA SER A 564 2.81 -22.76 8.19
C SER A 564 1.68 -22.74 9.23
N ARG A 565 2.01 -23.04 10.49
CA ARG A 565 1.12 -23.02 11.64
C ARG A 565 1.80 -22.43 12.87
N ILE A 566 1.04 -21.68 13.66
CA ILE A 566 1.52 -21.03 14.89
C ILE A 566 0.65 -21.50 16.04
N PRO A 567 1.20 -22.09 17.12
CA PRO A 567 0.42 -22.45 18.29
C PRO A 567 -0.13 -21.18 18.94
N ILE A 568 -1.37 -21.20 19.41
CA ILE A 568 -1.96 -20.12 20.20
C ILE A 568 -2.34 -20.63 21.58
N SER A 569 -2.39 -19.75 22.58
CA SER A 569 -2.75 -20.19 23.92
C SER A 569 -4.16 -20.79 23.96
N PRO A 570 -4.37 -21.98 24.58
CA PRO A 570 -5.69 -22.57 24.73
C PRO A 570 -6.58 -21.80 25.74
N THR A 571 -5.98 -20.94 26.57
CA THR A 571 -6.67 -19.97 27.43
C THR A 571 -7.05 -18.72 26.64
N ILE A 572 -7.88 -18.93 25.62
CA ILE A 572 -8.53 -17.84 24.90
C ILE A 572 -9.45 -17.10 25.86
N ASP A 573 -9.44 -15.78 25.76
CA ASP A 573 -10.36 -14.94 26.51
C ASP A 573 -11.80 -15.43 26.27
N PRO A 574 -12.58 -15.69 27.33
CA PRO A 574 -13.96 -16.15 27.20
C PRO A 574 -14.83 -15.30 26.26
N LEU A 575 -14.56 -13.99 26.16
CA LEU A 575 -15.25 -13.09 25.23
C LEU A 575 -14.93 -13.39 23.76
N ASP A 576 -13.67 -13.72 23.47
CA ASP A 576 -13.24 -14.07 22.11
C ASP A 576 -13.80 -15.43 21.73
N ARG A 577 -13.80 -16.39 22.68
CA ARG A 577 -14.44 -17.69 22.49
C ARG A 577 -15.93 -17.54 22.19
N ALA A 578 -16.65 -16.72 22.96
CA ALA A 578 -18.07 -16.48 22.75
C ALA A 578 -18.37 -15.80 21.40
N ARG A 579 -17.52 -14.86 20.95
CA ARG A 579 -17.71 -14.16 19.68
C ARG A 579 -17.33 -14.98 18.46
N TYR A 580 -16.23 -15.72 18.51
CA TYR A 580 -15.56 -16.23 17.31
C TYR A 580 -15.61 -17.76 17.16
N TYR A 581 -15.97 -18.50 18.22
CA TYR A 581 -15.83 -19.97 18.29
C TYR A 581 -17.20 -20.69 18.27
N ALA A 582 -18.25 -20.03 17.77
CA ALA A 582 -19.64 -20.42 18.05
C ALA A 582 -20.11 -21.77 17.44
N GLN A 583 -19.39 -22.34 16.46
CA GLN A 583 -19.71 -23.65 15.84
C GLN A 583 -18.43 -24.33 15.28
N PRO A 584 -17.71 -25.15 16.07
CA PRO A 584 -16.60 -25.93 15.55
C PRO A 584 -17.08 -26.93 14.48
N GLY A 585 -16.28 -27.13 13.44
CA GLY A 585 -16.53 -28.08 12.36
C GLY A 585 -16.38 -29.54 12.79
N GLN A 586 -16.63 -30.47 11.88
CA GLN A 586 -16.35 -31.88 12.13
C GLN A 586 -14.83 -32.16 12.06
N PRO A 587 -14.31 -33.13 12.83
CA PRO A 587 -12.91 -33.53 12.76
C PRO A 587 -12.55 -34.05 11.37
N ASN A 588 -11.39 -33.67 10.86
CA ASN A 588 -10.83 -34.23 9.64
C ASN A 588 -10.24 -35.64 9.88
N SER A 589 -9.66 -36.26 8.85
CA SER A 589 -9.04 -37.59 8.94
C SER A 589 -7.83 -37.67 9.88
N GLN A 590 -7.25 -36.53 10.27
CA GLN A 590 -6.15 -36.43 11.23
C GLN A 590 -6.66 -36.12 12.66
N GLY A 591 -7.98 -36.04 12.85
CA GLY A 591 -8.60 -35.69 14.13
C GLY A 591 -8.57 -34.20 14.45
N GLU A 592 -8.20 -33.34 13.50
CA GLU A 592 -8.17 -31.90 13.68
C GLU A 592 -9.56 -31.30 13.45
N VAL A 593 -9.94 -30.35 14.29
CA VAL A 593 -11.23 -29.67 14.26
C VAL A 593 -11.01 -28.23 13.82
N PHE A 594 -11.72 -27.80 12.78
CA PHE A 594 -11.79 -26.39 12.43
C PHE A 594 -12.59 -25.65 13.50
N VAL A 595 -11.97 -24.70 14.21
CA VAL A 595 -12.60 -24.03 15.34
C VAL A 595 -13.20 -22.69 14.93
N SER A 596 -12.42 -21.89 14.20
CA SER A 596 -12.81 -20.58 13.67
C SER A 596 -11.93 -20.23 12.47
N ASP A 597 -12.20 -19.09 11.81
CA ASP A 597 -11.42 -18.63 10.65
C ASP A 597 -9.90 -18.69 10.91
N SER A 598 -9.20 -19.48 10.09
CA SER A 598 -7.77 -19.78 10.18
C SER A 598 -7.30 -20.43 11.49
N ILE A 599 -8.19 -20.94 12.34
CA ILE A 599 -7.84 -21.63 13.60
C ILE A 599 -8.31 -23.08 13.57
N ILE A 600 -7.37 -23.98 13.81
CA ILE A 600 -7.57 -25.43 13.90
C ILE A 600 -7.12 -25.91 15.27
N ARG A 601 -7.87 -26.85 15.82
CA ARG A 601 -7.51 -27.56 17.05
C ARG A 601 -7.09 -28.97 16.70
N ASP A 602 -5.93 -29.37 17.18
CA ASP A 602 -5.48 -30.75 17.00
C ASP A 602 -6.21 -31.72 17.94
N ALA A 603 -5.92 -33.02 17.80
CA ALA A 603 -6.48 -34.06 18.65
C ALA A 603 -6.06 -33.95 20.12
N SER A 604 -4.98 -33.22 20.44
CA SER A 604 -4.52 -32.98 21.81
C SER A 604 -5.24 -31.81 22.49
N GLY A 605 -6.03 -31.05 21.73
CA GLY A 605 -6.72 -29.86 22.20
C GLY A 605 -5.91 -28.56 22.06
N GLN A 606 -4.71 -28.62 21.49
CA GLN A 606 -3.88 -27.45 21.19
C GLN A 606 -4.43 -26.76 19.94
N GLU A 607 -4.56 -25.44 20.01
CA GLU A 607 -5.04 -24.64 18.89
C GLU A 607 -3.89 -23.99 18.14
N TYR A 608 -4.07 -23.88 16.83
CA TYR A 608 -3.10 -23.33 15.90
C TYR A 608 -3.76 -22.36 14.95
N ILE A 609 -3.10 -21.24 14.68
CA ILE A 609 -3.40 -20.43 13.50
C ILE A 609 -2.74 -21.12 12.30
N GLN A 610 -3.55 -21.54 11.34
CA GLN A 610 -3.10 -22.06 10.04
C GLN A 610 -2.94 -20.90 9.06
N LEU A 611 -1.70 -20.59 8.68
CA LEU A 611 -1.38 -19.52 7.73
C LEU A 611 -1.50 -20.00 6.28
N TYR A 612 -0.94 -21.17 5.98
CA TYR A 612 -1.01 -21.83 4.68
C TYR A 612 -0.78 -23.34 4.86
N LYS A 613 -1.28 -24.17 3.94
CA LYS A 613 -1.03 -25.61 3.99
C LYS A 613 0.38 -25.91 3.46
N PRO A 614 1.17 -26.77 4.12
CA PRO A 614 2.44 -27.22 3.57
C PRO A 614 2.26 -27.83 2.18
N GLY A 615 2.93 -27.27 1.17
CA GLY A 615 2.81 -27.69 -0.23
C GLY A 615 1.89 -26.83 -1.10
N ASP A 616 1.01 -26.01 -0.51
CA ASP A 616 0.32 -24.94 -1.25
C ASP A 616 1.29 -23.78 -1.48
N GLN A 617 1.63 -23.49 -2.74
CA GLN A 617 2.58 -22.43 -3.12
C GLN A 617 2.04 -21.01 -2.92
N THR A 618 0.86 -20.85 -2.33
CA THR A 618 0.39 -19.54 -1.86
C THR A 618 1.08 -19.19 -0.54
N GLN A 619 2.42 -19.11 -0.53
CA GLN A 619 3.08 -18.22 0.40
C GLN A 619 2.43 -16.86 0.17
N LEU A 620 1.79 -16.32 1.19
CA LEU A 620 1.24 -14.98 1.09
C LEU A 620 2.40 -14.05 0.81
N THR A 621 2.46 -13.61 -0.44
CA THR A 621 3.51 -12.77 -0.98
C THR A 621 3.29 -11.37 -0.44
N PHE A 622 3.57 -11.19 0.84
CA PHE A 622 3.56 -9.89 1.47
C PHE A 622 4.63 -9.03 0.81
N TYR A 623 4.32 -7.76 0.60
CA TYR A 623 5.39 -6.77 0.46
C TYR A 623 6.31 -6.87 1.68
N THR A 624 7.61 -6.64 1.52
CA THR A 624 8.61 -6.77 2.60
C THR A 624 8.18 -6.09 3.91
N VAL A 625 7.49 -4.95 3.83
CA VAL A 625 6.93 -4.22 4.98
C VAL A 625 5.85 -5.04 5.70
N ALA A 626 4.90 -5.63 4.96
CA ALA A 626 3.87 -6.48 5.54
C ALA A 626 4.43 -7.82 6.06
N SER A 627 5.51 -8.35 5.46
CA SER A 627 6.25 -9.48 6.03
C SER A 627 6.84 -9.13 7.39
N SER A 628 7.39 -7.91 7.53
CA SER A 628 7.92 -7.40 8.80
C SER A 628 6.81 -7.27 9.86
N ASP A 629 5.62 -6.78 9.48
CA ASP A 629 4.43 -6.73 10.36
C ASP A 629 4.05 -8.11 10.91
N ALA A 630 4.03 -9.14 10.06
CA ALA A 630 3.76 -10.50 10.49
C ALA A 630 4.89 -11.03 11.38
N ALA A 631 6.14 -10.89 10.94
CA ALA A 631 7.31 -11.42 11.63
C ALA A 631 7.39 -10.90 13.06
N ARG A 632 7.24 -9.59 13.29
CA ARG A 632 7.35 -9.02 14.64
C ARG A 632 6.33 -9.60 15.63
N LEU A 633 5.07 -9.75 15.22
CA LEU A 633 4.04 -10.32 16.10
C LEU A 633 4.25 -11.81 16.36
N ILE A 634 4.63 -12.55 15.33
CA ILE A 634 4.87 -14.00 15.44
C ILE A 634 6.10 -14.26 16.32
N ILE A 635 7.21 -13.55 16.08
CA ILE A 635 8.44 -13.66 16.88
C ILE A 635 8.14 -13.35 18.34
N LEU A 636 7.46 -12.23 18.62
CA LEU A 636 7.12 -11.84 19.98
C LEU A 636 6.13 -12.81 20.64
N HIS A 637 5.19 -13.37 19.89
CA HIS A 637 4.29 -14.38 20.44
C HIS A 637 5.04 -15.67 20.81
N LEU A 638 5.99 -16.11 19.98
CA LEU A 638 6.75 -17.34 20.21
C LEU A 638 7.83 -17.19 21.30
N HIS A 639 8.45 -16.02 21.39
CA HIS A 639 9.67 -15.83 22.18
C HIS A 639 9.56 -14.74 23.26
N GLY A 640 8.55 -13.87 23.18
CA GLY A 640 8.39 -12.72 24.06
C GLY A 640 9.45 -11.65 23.84
N GLY A 641 9.60 -10.74 24.80
CA GLY A 641 10.62 -9.70 24.76
C GLY A 641 10.17 -8.43 24.04
N VAL A 642 11.11 -7.77 23.35
CA VAL A 642 10.88 -6.52 22.62
C VAL A 642 11.37 -6.64 21.19
N TYR A 643 10.54 -6.19 20.26
CA TYR A 643 10.87 -6.06 18.85
C TYR A 643 11.16 -4.60 18.54
N LEU A 644 12.20 -4.36 17.73
CA LEU A 644 12.56 -3.06 17.21
C LEU A 644 12.76 -3.14 15.70
N ASP A 645 12.35 -2.10 14.97
CA ASP A 645 12.80 -1.92 13.60
C ASP A 645 14.32 -1.68 13.57
N ILE A 646 15.00 -2.18 12.53
CA ILE A 646 16.46 -2.15 12.48
C ILE A 646 17.02 -0.73 12.29
N ASP A 647 16.20 0.21 11.84
CA ASP A 647 16.55 1.61 11.66
C ASP A 647 16.23 2.45 12.92
N MET A 648 16.04 1.79 14.06
CA MET A 648 16.05 2.42 15.37
C MET A 648 17.47 2.51 15.95
N LEU A 649 17.73 3.59 16.68
CA LEU A 649 18.95 3.78 17.46
C LEU A 649 18.60 3.73 18.94
N LEU A 650 19.20 2.82 19.69
CA LEU A 650 19.02 2.75 21.14
C LEU A 650 19.88 3.82 21.83
N LEU A 651 19.25 4.63 22.68
CA LEU A 651 19.88 5.76 23.38
C LEU A 651 19.98 5.53 24.90
N ARG A 652 19.14 4.65 25.46
CA ARG A 652 19.06 4.38 26.91
C ARG A 652 18.74 2.91 27.20
N ASP A 653 18.98 2.50 28.44
CA ASP A 653 18.68 1.17 28.95
C ASP A 653 17.16 0.98 29.00
N MET A 654 16.66 0.03 28.22
CA MET A 654 15.23 -0.27 28.13
C MET A 654 14.74 -1.15 29.28
N ARG A 655 15.65 -1.76 30.06
CA ARG A 655 15.29 -2.69 31.13
C ARG A 655 14.23 -2.16 32.11
N PRO A 656 14.30 -0.90 32.60
CA PRO A 656 13.26 -0.37 33.48
C PRO A 656 11.86 -0.34 32.86
N LEU A 657 11.75 -0.21 31.54
CA LEU A 657 10.46 -0.25 30.82
C LEU A 657 9.95 -1.69 30.62
N LEU A 658 10.85 -2.67 30.51
CA LEU A 658 10.51 -4.08 30.26
C LEU A 658 10.19 -4.85 31.54
N LEU A 659 10.85 -4.53 32.66
CA LEU A 659 10.67 -5.19 33.96
C LEU A 659 9.23 -5.23 34.50
N PRO A 660 8.39 -4.19 34.34
CA PRO A 660 6.99 -4.23 34.75
C PRO A 660 6.17 -5.37 34.10
N GLY A 661 6.62 -5.94 32.98
CA GLY A 661 5.96 -7.06 32.31
C GLY A 661 4.65 -6.71 31.59
N ARG A 662 4.23 -5.43 31.60
CA ARG A 662 3.06 -4.96 30.86
C ARG A 662 3.40 -4.87 29.37
N ALA A 663 2.55 -5.46 28.53
CA ALA A 663 2.67 -5.37 27.08
C ALA A 663 2.49 -3.92 26.61
N PHE A 664 3.35 -3.45 25.71
CA PHE A 664 3.25 -2.10 25.18
C PHE A 664 3.72 -1.96 23.73
N SER A 665 3.30 -0.88 23.09
CA SER A 665 3.69 -0.45 21.75
C SER A 665 3.99 1.04 21.78
N GLU A 666 4.83 1.50 20.86
CA GLU A 666 4.91 2.92 20.55
C GLU A 666 3.56 3.45 20.00
N ARG A 667 3.31 4.75 20.16
CA ARG A 667 2.17 5.49 19.60
C ARG A 667 2.64 6.46 18.52
N TRP A 668 1.77 6.83 17.58
CA TRP A 668 1.92 8.08 16.81
C TRP A 668 1.38 9.30 17.58
N GLY A 669 2.21 9.86 18.45
CA GLY A 669 1.88 10.94 19.41
C GLY A 669 1.46 12.28 18.79
N ALA A 670 1.74 12.51 17.51
CA ALA A 670 1.28 13.70 16.77
C ALA A 670 -0.26 13.76 16.62
N HIS A 671 -0.92 12.62 16.77
CA HIS A 671 -2.35 12.46 16.55
C HIS A 671 -3.07 12.11 17.85
N ALA A 672 -4.35 12.49 17.94
CA ALA A 672 -5.22 12.19 19.09
C ALA A 672 -6.05 10.91 18.89
N ASP A 673 -5.94 10.27 17.73
CA ASP A 673 -6.75 9.10 17.39
C ASP A 673 -6.31 7.89 18.24
N PRO A 674 -7.21 7.30 19.05
CA PRO A 674 -6.88 6.18 19.91
C PRO A 674 -6.48 4.90 19.15
N THR A 675 -6.76 4.82 17.86
CA THR A 675 -6.47 3.64 17.03
C THR A 675 -5.03 3.60 16.50
N LEU A 676 -4.24 4.65 16.70
CA LEU A 676 -2.89 4.76 16.13
C LEU A 676 -1.82 4.19 17.05
N TYR A 677 -1.46 2.94 16.79
CA TYR A 677 -0.31 2.26 17.36
C TYR A 677 0.82 2.25 16.33
N ASN A 678 2.04 2.54 16.78
CA ASN A 678 3.27 2.38 16.01
C ASN A 678 3.92 1.03 16.38
N ASN A 679 4.36 0.30 15.36
CA ASN A 679 4.96 -1.01 15.50
C ASN A 679 6.47 -1.06 15.23
N ALA A 680 7.10 0.11 15.10
CA ALA A 680 8.55 0.22 15.10
C ALA A 680 9.15 -0.32 16.40
N LEU A 681 8.46 -0.14 17.54
CA LEU A 681 8.82 -0.74 18.82
C LEU A 681 7.60 -1.36 19.51
N VAL A 682 7.68 -2.66 19.80
CA VAL A 682 6.61 -3.43 20.47
C VAL A 682 7.20 -4.40 21.46
N ALA A 683 6.67 -4.45 22.68
CA ALA A 683 7.03 -5.44 23.70
C ALA A 683 5.80 -6.29 24.06
N LEU A 684 5.89 -7.61 23.88
CA LEU A 684 4.83 -8.55 24.23
C LEU A 684 5.42 -9.73 25.02
N PRO A 685 4.71 -10.24 26.04
CA PRO A 685 5.06 -11.51 26.66
C PRO A 685 4.77 -12.68 25.72
N ALA A 686 5.63 -13.70 25.77
CA ALA A 686 5.48 -14.93 24.98
C ALA A 686 4.17 -15.65 25.34
N ASN A 687 3.49 -16.19 24.33
CA ASN A 687 2.26 -16.98 24.42
C ASN A 687 1.20 -16.38 25.38
N SER A 688 1.09 -15.06 25.39
CA SER A 688 0.14 -14.31 26.22
C SER A 688 -1.24 -14.21 25.57
N SER A 689 -2.26 -13.85 26.38
CA SER A 689 -3.61 -13.56 25.88
C SER A 689 -3.60 -12.44 24.85
N ILE A 690 -2.89 -11.33 25.11
CA ILE A 690 -2.78 -10.19 24.19
C ILE A 690 -2.04 -10.56 22.89
N SER A 691 -0.94 -11.31 22.95
CA SER A 691 -0.24 -11.73 21.72
C SER A 691 -1.07 -12.69 20.87
N SER A 692 -1.78 -13.64 21.51
CA SER A 692 -2.72 -14.55 20.83
C SER A 692 -3.89 -13.79 20.22
N TYR A 693 -4.41 -12.78 20.92
CA TYR A 693 -5.46 -11.89 20.44
C TYR A 693 -5.03 -11.09 19.20
N LEU A 694 -3.85 -10.47 19.21
CA LEU A 694 -3.31 -9.73 18.07
C LEU A 694 -3.07 -10.64 16.86
N LEU A 695 -2.50 -11.82 17.07
CA LEU A 695 -2.25 -12.78 16.00
C LEU A 695 -3.55 -13.34 15.41
N SER A 696 -4.46 -13.81 16.26
CA SER A 696 -5.76 -14.33 15.79
C SER A 696 -6.61 -13.23 15.14
N GLY A 697 -6.54 -11.99 15.64
CA GLY A 697 -7.13 -10.82 15.01
C GLY A 697 -6.62 -10.60 13.60
N GLY A 698 -5.29 -10.48 13.42
CA GLY A 698 -4.68 -10.31 12.11
C GLY A 698 -5.00 -11.46 11.15
N ALA A 699 -4.98 -12.71 11.63
CA ALA A 699 -5.32 -13.89 10.83
C ALA A 699 -6.78 -13.90 10.36
N ARG A 700 -7.74 -13.59 11.25
CA ARG A 700 -9.15 -13.41 10.90
C ARG A 700 -9.36 -12.26 9.93
N MET A 701 -8.50 -11.25 10.02
CA MET A 701 -8.50 -10.11 9.10
C MET A 701 -7.72 -10.35 7.79
N GLY A 702 -7.52 -11.61 7.38
CA GLY A 702 -6.83 -11.91 6.12
C GLY A 702 -5.33 -11.64 6.18
N LEU A 703 -4.73 -11.85 7.34
CA LEU A 703 -3.31 -11.63 7.63
C LEU A 703 -2.89 -10.16 7.58
N MET A 704 -3.82 -9.28 7.97
CA MET A 704 -3.56 -7.86 8.18
C MET A 704 -2.96 -7.64 9.57
N TYR A 705 -1.64 -7.66 9.65
CA TYR A 705 -0.89 -7.44 10.89
C TYR A 705 -0.44 -5.98 11.13
N HIS A 706 -0.82 -5.06 10.23
CA HIS A 706 -0.50 -3.65 10.38
C HIS A 706 -1.19 -3.03 11.60
N PHE A 707 -0.44 -2.29 12.43
CA PHE A 707 -0.90 -1.86 13.75
C PHE A 707 -1.97 -0.77 13.72
N MET A 708 -2.14 -0.03 12.62
CA MET A 708 -3.32 0.82 12.45
C MET A 708 -4.63 0.01 12.36
N ILE A 709 -4.57 -1.18 11.75
CA ILE A 709 -5.75 -2.05 11.61
C ILE A 709 -6.01 -2.76 12.94
N LEU A 710 -4.96 -3.35 13.54
CA LEU A 710 -5.05 -3.96 14.86
C LEU A 710 -5.47 -2.94 15.93
N GLY A 711 -5.04 -1.69 15.81
CA GLY A 711 -5.44 -0.60 16.69
C GLY A 711 -6.94 -0.27 16.62
N ARG A 712 -7.53 -0.28 15.42
CA ARG A 712 -8.99 -0.16 15.25
C ARG A 712 -9.72 -1.32 15.89
N MET A 713 -9.23 -2.55 15.67
CA MET A 713 -9.77 -3.75 16.31
C MET A 713 -9.75 -3.61 17.84
N MET A 714 -8.57 -3.36 18.43
CA MET A 714 -8.39 -3.15 19.87
C MET A 714 -9.35 -2.11 20.45
N VAL A 715 -9.45 -0.93 19.84
CA VAL A 715 -10.33 0.14 20.33
C VAL A 715 -11.81 -0.25 20.23
N SER A 716 -12.23 -0.80 19.09
CA SER A 716 -13.63 -1.21 18.88
C SER A 716 -14.09 -2.31 19.82
N GLU A 717 -13.17 -3.12 20.32
CA GLU A 717 -13.45 -4.22 21.24
C GLU A 717 -13.14 -3.89 22.71
N GLY A 718 -12.69 -2.66 23.00
CA GLY A 718 -12.37 -2.20 24.35
C GLY A 718 -11.09 -2.79 24.94
N ARG A 719 -10.16 -3.29 24.10
CA ARG A 719 -8.86 -3.86 24.49
C ARG A 719 -7.69 -2.91 24.18
N ASN A 720 -7.92 -1.62 24.35
CA ASN A 720 -6.88 -0.59 24.19
C ASN A 720 -6.20 -0.30 25.54
N GLU A 721 -5.37 0.75 25.60
CA GLU A 721 -4.55 1.08 26.79
C GLU A 721 -5.33 1.37 28.08
N VAL A 722 -6.65 1.61 27.97
CA VAL A 722 -7.55 1.83 29.10
C VAL A 722 -7.78 0.54 29.90
N ASP A 723 -7.78 -0.62 29.22
CA ASP A 723 -7.83 -1.92 29.88
C ASP A 723 -6.41 -2.34 30.30
N SER A 724 -6.09 -2.11 31.57
CA SER A 724 -4.75 -2.40 32.12
C SER A 724 -4.45 -3.90 32.24
N GLU A 725 -5.46 -4.77 32.22
CA GLU A 725 -5.30 -6.22 32.36
C GLU A 725 -5.17 -6.93 31.01
N ARG A 726 -5.94 -6.48 30.00
CA ARG A 726 -6.07 -7.18 28.71
C ARG A 726 -5.66 -6.34 27.51
N GLY A 727 -5.42 -5.05 27.69
CA GLY A 727 -5.09 -4.12 26.62
C GLY A 727 -3.59 -3.99 26.35
N LEU A 728 -3.27 -3.47 25.16
CA LEU A 728 -1.90 -3.09 24.80
C LEU A 728 -1.64 -1.63 25.22
N LEU A 729 -0.66 -1.40 26.08
CA LEU A 729 -0.30 -0.05 26.50
C LEU A 729 0.34 0.72 25.34
N LYS A 730 -0.01 2.01 25.21
CA LYS A 730 0.65 2.94 24.28
C LYS A 730 1.64 3.81 25.05
N LEU A 731 2.91 3.76 24.64
CA LEU A 731 3.96 4.67 25.09
C LEU A 731 4.17 5.77 24.06
N GLU A 732 4.50 6.97 24.52
CA GLU A 732 4.55 8.17 23.68
C GLU A 732 5.72 8.20 22.70
N SER A 733 5.55 8.84 21.54
CA SER A 733 6.62 9.00 20.55
C SER A 733 7.84 9.68 21.13
N ALA A 734 7.71 10.60 22.09
CA ALA A 734 8.87 11.19 22.78
C ALA A 734 9.84 10.17 23.38
N PHE A 735 9.40 8.94 23.66
CA PHE A 735 10.25 7.94 24.31
C PHE A 735 11.17 7.27 23.29
N PHE A 736 10.73 7.15 22.04
CA PHE A 736 11.38 6.30 21.02
C PHE A 736 11.61 6.97 19.66
N ASP A 737 10.85 8.02 19.38
CA ASP A 737 10.94 8.87 18.19
C ASP A 737 10.58 10.35 18.51
N PRO A 738 11.44 11.05 19.27
CA PRO A 738 11.18 12.41 19.73
C PRO A 738 10.83 13.43 18.63
N PRO A 739 11.50 13.47 17.47
CA PRO A 739 11.22 14.50 16.47
C PRO A 739 9.87 14.34 15.75
N TRP A 740 9.21 13.17 15.83
CA TRP A 740 7.98 12.89 15.06
C TRP A 740 6.90 13.96 15.17
N PRO A 741 6.43 14.39 16.36
CA PRO A 741 5.35 15.38 16.44
C PRO A 741 5.73 16.72 15.82
N ALA A 742 7.01 17.09 15.84
CA ALA A 742 7.50 18.30 15.19
C ALA A 742 7.55 18.17 13.67
N MET A 743 7.95 17.00 13.15
CA MET A 743 8.01 16.70 11.71
C MET A 743 6.63 16.69 11.05
N ASP A 744 5.59 16.29 11.78
CA ASP A 744 4.19 16.38 11.34
C ASP A 744 3.61 17.81 11.42
N GLY A 745 4.38 18.79 11.92
CA GLY A 745 3.93 20.17 12.10
C GLY A 745 2.93 20.33 13.25
N MET A 746 2.91 19.38 14.20
CA MET A 746 1.91 19.30 15.28
C MET A 746 2.46 19.67 16.65
N ALA A 747 3.79 19.70 16.82
CA ALA A 747 4.44 20.16 18.03
C ALA A 747 4.28 21.67 18.23
N THR A 748 4.09 22.08 19.48
CA THR A 748 4.06 23.47 19.94
C THR A 748 5.18 23.70 20.93
N GLY A 749 5.68 24.93 21.02
CA GLY A 749 6.76 25.28 21.95
C GLY A 749 8.13 25.33 21.26
N ARG A 750 9.20 25.24 22.06
CA ARG A 750 10.57 25.24 21.54
C ARG A 750 10.89 23.91 20.88
N CYS A 751 11.84 23.94 19.95
CA CYS A 751 12.33 22.74 19.30
C CYS A 751 13.05 21.80 20.28
N LEU A 752 13.37 20.59 19.83
CA LEU A 752 14.26 19.68 20.55
C LEU A 752 15.73 20.03 20.28
N VAL A 753 16.65 19.35 20.98
CA VAL A 753 18.08 19.39 20.68
C VAL A 753 18.47 17.98 20.19
N PRO A 754 18.98 17.84 18.95
CA PRO A 754 19.01 18.86 17.89
C PRO A 754 17.62 19.27 17.38
N CYS A 755 17.54 20.48 16.82
CA CYS A 755 16.36 20.92 16.10
C CYS A 755 16.43 20.44 14.64
N LEU A 756 15.68 19.39 14.32
CA LEU A 756 15.62 18.82 12.96
C LEU A 756 14.38 19.34 12.22
N ARG A 757 14.53 19.69 10.93
CA ARG A 757 13.42 20.17 10.07
C ARG A 757 13.05 19.17 8.98
N SER A 758 13.94 18.23 8.70
CA SER A 758 13.76 17.11 7.79
C SER A 758 14.33 15.84 8.39
N TRP A 759 13.71 14.69 8.09
CA TRP A 759 14.26 13.37 8.37
C TRP A 759 15.69 13.17 7.84
N SER A 760 16.05 13.89 6.76
CA SER A 760 17.37 13.80 6.16
C SER A 760 18.46 14.58 6.92
N ASP A 761 18.10 15.47 7.84
CA ASP A 761 19.07 16.39 8.46
C ASP A 761 20.05 15.66 9.39
N VAL A 762 19.63 14.58 10.03
CA VAL A 762 20.48 13.77 10.91
C VAL A 762 21.71 13.18 10.20
N PHE A 763 21.62 13.00 8.88
CA PHE A 763 22.69 12.46 8.03
C PHE A 763 23.62 13.53 7.47
N LYS A 764 23.32 14.82 7.63
CA LYS A 764 24.08 15.92 7.01
C LYS A 764 25.05 16.56 7.97
N ALA A 765 26.22 16.93 7.47
CA ALA A 765 27.19 17.73 8.21
C ALA A 765 26.67 19.15 8.43
N ARG A 766 26.01 19.72 7.43
CA ARG A 766 25.41 21.05 7.52
C ARG A 766 23.88 20.95 7.59
N ILE A 767 23.34 21.37 8.73
CA ILE A 767 21.91 21.49 8.98
C ILE A 767 21.54 23.00 8.91
N SER A 768 20.25 23.32 8.99
CA SER A 768 19.77 24.70 9.10
C SER A 768 20.39 25.45 10.29
N ASP A 769 20.49 26.78 10.16
CA ASP A 769 21.13 27.65 11.16
C ASP A 769 20.46 27.61 12.54
N ASP A 770 19.23 27.10 12.62
CA ASP A 770 18.45 26.95 13.84
C ASP A 770 18.60 25.60 14.56
N GLU A 771 19.52 24.72 14.11
CA GLU A 771 19.83 23.42 14.74
C GLU A 771 19.95 23.52 16.28
N TRP A 772 20.58 24.59 16.76
CA TRP A 772 20.88 24.84 18.17
C TRP A 772 19.95 25.85 18.83
N SER A 773 18.85 26.26 18.17
CA SER A 773 17.90 27.27 18.68
C SER A 773 17.27 26.91 20.04
N ALA A 774 17.21 25.61 20.35
CA ALA A 774 16.66 25.09 21.59
C ALA A 774 17.71 24.67 22.63
N TYR A 775 19.01 24.90 22.36
CA TYR A 775 20.09 24.58 23.28
C TYR A 775 20.30 25.71 24.27
N ASP A 776 20.24 25.39 25.57
CA ASP A 776 20.32 26.37 26.66
C ASP A 776 21.72 26.44 27.30
N GLY A 777 22.65 25.58 26.86
CA GLY A 777 24.03 25.55 27.34
C GLY A 777 24.93 26.58 26.67
N GLN A 778 26.17 26.69 27.18
CA GLN A 778 27.18 27.53 26.53
C GLN A 778 27.64 26.88 25.21
N MET A 779 27.65 27.67 24.14
CA MET A 779 28.19 27.24 22.85
C MET A 779 29.71 27.21 22.91
N ALA A 780 30.34 26.23 22.23
CA ALA A 780 31.79 26.22 22.08
C ALA A 780 32.29 27.55 21.45
N PRO A 781 33.48 28.05 21.84
CA PRO A 781 33.98 29.37 21.44
C PRO A 781 34.21 29.54 19.93
N VAL A 782 34.26 28.44 19.17
CA VAL A 782 34.31 28.46 17.70
C VAL A 782 32.92 28.13 17.17
N SER A 783 32.22 29.15 16.67
CA SER A 783 30.86 29.08 16.10
C SER A 783 30.84 28.46 14.69
N GLU A 784 31.50 27.33 14.49
CA GLU A 784 31.36 26.54 13.26
C GLU A 784 30.16 25.60 13.39
N HIS A 785 29.44 25.35 12.28
CA HIS A 785 28.32 24.40 12.30
C HIS A 785 28.80 23.04 12.81
N GLY A 786 28.09 22.44 13.77
CA GLY A 786 28.40 21.10 14.26
C GLY A 786 29.36 21.01 15.46
N ASN A 787 29.94 22.13 15.93
CA ASN A 787 30.96 22.12 17.00
C ASN A 787 30.43 21.73 18.39
N ASN A 788 29.12 21.58 18.56
CA ASN A 788 28.50 21.13 19.82
C ASN A 788 27.83 19.75 19.72
N ARG A 789 27.97 19.05 18.58
CA ARG A 789 27.34 17.73 18.39
C ARG A 789 28.06 16.70 19.25
N THR A 790 27.38 16.26 20.30
CA THR A 790 27.83 15.21 21.23
C THR A 790 26.64 14.29 21.56
N MET A 791 26.92 13.06 21.99
CA MET A 791 25.86 12.15 22.44
C MET A 791 25.00 12.74 23.57
N GLU A 792 25.57 13.58 24.43
CA GLU A 792 24.84 14.28 25.49
C GLU A 792 23.72 15.18 24.96
N ASN A 793 23.96 15.81 23.81
CA ASN A 793 23.05 16.77 23.22
C ASN A 793 22.04 16.13 22.26
N PHE A 794 22.16 14.83 21.96
CA PHE A 794 21.28 14.14 21.03
C PHE A 794 20.03 13.59 21.72
N PHE A 795 18.91 14.32 21.62
CA PHE A 795 17.59 13.94 22.18
C PHE A 795 17.65 13.41 23.62
N ARG A 796 18.39 14.13 24.48
CA ARG A 796 18.65 13.72 25.87
C ARG A 796 17.36 13.35 26.60
N GLY A 797 17.31 12.15 27.15
CA GLY A 797 16.17 11.62 27.91
C GLY A 797 15.41 10.50 27.19
N ALA A 798 15.41 10.49 25.86
CA ALA A 798 14.77 9.43 25.06
C ALA A 798 15.47 8.08 25.23
N TRP A 799 14.71 7.01 25.04
CA TRP A 799 15.21 5.65 25.00
C TRP A 799 15.66 5.20 23.63
N ALA A 800 15.05 5.71 22.57
CA ALA A 800 15.44 5.43 21.21
C ALA A 800 15.20 6.63 20.27
N TYR A 801 15.68 6.49 19.03
CA TYR A 801 15.40 7.40 17.92
C TYR A 801 15.14 6.58 16.64
N HIS A 802 14.11 6.93 15.86
CA HIS A 802 13.75 6.24 14.62
C HIS A 802 14.22 7.02 13.38
N MET A 803 14.89 6.34 12.43
CA MET A 803 15.48 6.97 11.24
C MET A 803 14.58 6.98 9.98
N HIS A 804 13.33 6.51 10.09
CA HIS A 804 12.27 6.67 9.08
C HIS A 804 12.59 6.19 7.67
N ASN A 805 13.03 4.94 7.52
CA ASN A 805 13.13 4.27 6.22
C ASN A 805 14.00 5.02 5.18
N GLN A 806 14.96 5.83 5.65
CA GLN A 806 15.89 6.58 4.80
C GLN A 806 16.97 5.63 4.25
N TRP A 807 16.56 4.57 3.54
CA TRP A 807 17.40 3.41 3.19
C TRP A 807 18.58 3.72 2.28
N ASN A 808 18.45 4.74 1.43
CA ASN A 808 19.49 5.13 0.46
C ASN A 808 20.38 6.28 0.95
N SER A 809 20.13 6.82 2.14
CA SER A 809 20.90 7.94 2.67
C SER A 809 22.30 7.48 3.10
N VAL A 810 23.33 8.23 2.74
CA VAL A 810 24.68 8.05 3.28
C VAL A 810 24.90 9.18 4.27
N TYR A 811 25.47 8.90 5.44
CA TYR A 811 25.74 9.93 6.43
C TYR A 811 27.08 10.61 6.14
N GLU A 812 27.08 11.93 6.21
CA GLU A 812 28.26 12.76 5.99
C GLU A 812 29.13 12.81 7.25
N GLN A 813 30.44 12.94 7.07
CA GLN A 813 31.34 13.23 8.18
C GLN A 813 30.97 14.58 8.81
N GLY A 814 30.84 14.62 10.13
CA GLY A 814 30.33 15.76 10.88
C GLY A 814 28.85 15.68 11.23
N SER A 815 28.07 14.82 10.58
CA SER A 815 26.64 14.62 10.88
C SER A 815 26.38 14.05 12.28
N TRP A 816 25.14 14.08 12.74
CA TRP A 816 24.75 13.45 14.01
C TRP A 816 25.03 11.94 14.00
N ILE A 817 24.73 11.26 12.89
CA ILE A 817 25.04 9.82 12.75
C ILE A 817 26.55 9.55 12.82
N ASP A 818 27.38 10.39 12.21
CA ASP A 818 28.85 10.28 12.32
C ASP A 818 29.34 10.49 13.76
N VAL A 819 28.76 11.45 14.49
CA VAL A 819 29.07 11.67 15.92
C VAL A 819 28.70 10.46 16.78
N ILE A 820 27.54 9.86 16.54
CA ILE A 820 27.11 8.64 17.22
C ILE A 820 28.07 7.49 16.88
N ALA A 821 28.38 7.29 15.60
CA ALA A 821 29.28 6.24 15.13
C ALA A 821 30.67 6.35 15.77
N ARG A 822 31.27 7.55 15.80
CA ARG A 822 32.56 7.78 16.47
C ARG A 822 32.50 7.54 17.97
N SER A 823 31.40 7.90 18.62
CA SER A 823 31.22 7.69 20.07
C SER A 823 31.16 6.20 20.40
N HIS A 824 30.45 5.42 19.59
CA HIS A 824 30.47 3.97 19.69
C HIS A 824 31.88 3.39 19.46
N ASP A 825 32.59 3.83 18.43
CA ASP A 825 33.95 3.35 18.15
C ASP A 825 34.93 3.67 19.29
N ARG A 826 34.82 4.86 19.92
CA ARG A 826 35.59 5.20 21.13
C ARG A 826 35.30 4.26 22.29
N PHE A 827 34.04 3.88 22.49
CA PHE A 827 33.67 2.90 23.51
C PHE A 827 34.30 1.53 23.23
N PHE A 828 34.14 0.98 22.02
CA PHE A 828 34.69 -0.34 21.66
C PHE A 828 36.22 -0.41 21.61
N THR A 829 36.89 0.72 21.38
CA THR A 829 38.36 0.83 21.43
C THR A 829 38.89 1.07 22.84
N GLY A 830 38.01 1.31 23.82
CA GLY A 830 38.39 1.65 25.20
C GLY A 830 38.93 3.08 25.37
N ALA A 831 38.87 3.90 24.32
CA ALA A 831 39.27 5.31 24.36
C ALA A 831 38.25 6.20 25.10
N GLY A 832 37.02 5.72 25.26
CA GLY A 832 35.94 6.38 26.00
C GLY A 832 35.09 5.41 26.82
N THR A 833 34.03 5.92 27.43
CA THR A 833 33.00 5.12 28.12
C THR A 833 31.69 5.16 27.34
N ASN A 834 30.70 4.36 27.76
CA ASN A 834 29.34 4.53 27.26
C ASN A 834 28.60 5.66 28.00
N ALA A 835 27.33 5.86 27.63
CA ALA A 835 26.44 6.86 28.23
C ALA A 835 26.36 6.82 29.78
N TYR A 836 26.71 5.68 30.39
CA TYR A 836 26.66 5.45 31.84
C TYR A 836 28.02 5.49 32.54
N GLY A 837 29.10 5.81 31.82
CA GLY A 837 30.46 5.78 32.37
C GLY A 837 31.09 4.40 32.45
N GLU A 838 30.49 3.38 31.84
CA GLU A 838 31.01 2.02 31.82
C GLU A 838 32.06 1.88 30.70
N LYS A 839 33.14 1.14 30.98
CA LYS A 839 34.16 0.82 29.97
C LYS A 839 33.84 -0.47 29.26
N TRP A 840 34.18 -0.54 27.98
CA TRP A 840 34.10 -1.78 27.22
C TRP A 840 35.10 -2.80 27.76
N THR A 841 34.60 -3.99 28.08
CA THR A 841 35.41 -5.12 28.59
C THR A 841 35.34 -6.35 27.68
N GLY A 842 34.56 -6.27 26.59
CA GLY A 842 34.41 -7.34 25.62
C GLY A 842 35.53 -7.38 24.57
N LYS A 843 35.38 -8.23 23.55
CA LYS A 843 36.31 -8.32 22.42
C LYS A 843 36.33 -6.99 21.66
N THR A 844 37.50 -6.57 21.17
CA THR A 844 37.64 -5.34 20.38
C THR A 844 36.81 -5.45 19.10
N LEU A 845 36.03 -4.42 18.80
CA LEU A 845 35.23 -4.33 17.60
C LEU A 845 35.90 -3.35 16.63
N SER A 846 35.98 -3.69 15.34
CA SER A 846 36.54 -2.79 14.34
C SER A 846 35.67 -1.54 14.18
N GLN A 847 36.30 -0.44 13.74
CA GLN A 847 35.60 0.81 13.42
C GLN A 847 34.51 0.60 12.35
N TYR A 848 33.61 1.57 12.24
CA TYR A 848 32.64 1.57 11.14
C TYR A 848 33.35 1.45 9.80
N GLY A 849 32.79 0.63 8.90
CA GLY A 849 33.30 0.57 7.54
C GLY A 849 33.10 1.93 6.87
N ILE A 850 34.14 2.44 6.21
CA ILE A 850 33.99 3.60 5.32
C ILE A 850 33.24 3.08 4.10
N GLU A 851 31.93 3.28 4.04
CA GLU A 851 31.19 3.12 2.78
C GLU A 851 31.57 4.31 1.89
N SER A 852 32.44 4.05 0.91
CA SER A 852 32.83 4.99 -0.15
C SER A 852 31.73 5.18 -1.18
#